data_AF-A0A9P0G425-F1
#
_entry.id   AF-A0A9P0G425-F1
#
_cell.length_a   1.000
_cell.length_b   1.000
_cell.length_c   1.000
_cell.angle_alpha   90.00
_cell.angle_beta   90.00
_cell.angle_gamma   90.00
#
_symmetry.space_group_name_H-M   'P 1'
#
loop_
_entity.id
_entity.type
_entity.pdbx_description
1 polymer ?
#
loop_
_entity_poly.entity_id
_entity_poly.type
_entity_poly.pdbx_seq_one_letter_code
_entity_poly.pdbx_strand_id
1 'polypeptide(L)'
;MSEDTQNEASKNSASLAVEATTTAAECGAHDASTNVSQTQIGQMTAGSAPAEGGKWSCEACTYENFPLSRKCTMCRSPKPCLNENIFNLQDGASALPTQDPCGVEGVAERLKPLRISSPQGQASASSIAKWSCPTCTYENWPKSLKCAMCGAANPAPVAAATATPAPPPTPRTHIVSGANETCNSGVGGVGGGGGGTLEVEGARRSKRRNNNIDWVWLQACLGVVEGEARCVEAYLCSGGDPARALTHHEVQLLNRASAFDIGHTLVHLAIRFQRQDILSTLLSRISGGGPGLKRSPSYIAPDLAAGIRRHMAGCIRHKKGNFPCAYIAEFCTFSLPADIEELPAVIQEQLFSELLDRDAQQTLEADPPLINWSHELTVTLGSRLYALWNRSAGDCLLDAVCQAAYGVFDRHNALRAALADTLHHAHRSFYERWQAWERVQAALLQYAPDEQQLRAEWGRMLAAAARPHTPLHQLHVFALAHVMRRPIVVYGVNVVNSFRGEALGFARFQGIYLPLLWEPEFCSKSPLCLGYTRGHFSALVPMEPYSSRHTYICREQQEENEEMTFLPLTDCEGKLLPVHFLTCDEMSDEEGVVRRWLSACVTGGGVLAARQQLHQRPLLQAQMLEEWLNHYRRLQQQTRGPFPPRLQAAAEFSSDPDTDDE
;
A
#
# COMPACT_ATOMS: atom_id res chain seq x y z
N MET A 1 -54.70 22.51 38.36
CA MET A 1 -54.47 22.31 36.91
C MET A 1 -53.69 21.01 36.79
N SER A 2 -54.27 19.86 37.17
CA SER A 2 -55.52 19.24 36.68
C SER A 2 -55.29 18.60 35.30
N GLU A 3 -55.59 17.32 35.06
CA GLU A 3 -56.33 16.31 35.86
C GLU A 3 -55.68 14.92 35.86
N ASP A 4 -55.97 14.13 36.91
CA ASP A 4 -55.87 12.67 36.91
C ASP A 4 -57.10 12.03 36.24
N THR A 5 -56.98 10.79 35.72
CA THR A 5 -57.73 9.58 36.20
C THR A 5 -57.93 8.49 35.13
N GLN A 6 -57.68 7.23 35.54
CA GLN A 6 -58.48 6.00 35.28
C GLN A 6 -58.66 5.48 33.81
N ASN A 7 -58.83 4.18 33.52
CA ASN A 7 -58.79 2.99 34.40
C ASN A 7 -58.42 1.67 33.67
N GLU A 8 -58.22 0.64 34.50
CA GLU A 8 -58.38 -0.83 34.32
C GLU A 8 -59.37 -1.38 33.25
N ALA A 9 -59.35 -2.67 32.86
CA ALA A 9 -58.32 -3.74 32.90
C ALA A 9 -58.80 -5.04 32.19
N SER A 10 -57.83 -5.92 31.86
CA SER A 10 -57.88 -7.41 31.88
C SER A 10 -59.16 -8.23 31.58
N LYS A 11 -59.08 -9.16 30.60
CA LYS A 11 -59.07 -10.64 30.83
C LYS A 11 -59.02 -11.51 29.54
N ASN A 12 -58.33 -12.66 29.69
CA ASN A 12 -58.55 -14.07 29.24
C ASN A 12 -59.54 -14.38 28.08
N SER A 13 -59.46 -15.46 27.28
CA SER A 13 -58.86 -16.83 27.42
C SER A 13 -58.57 -17.38 25.99
N ALA A 14 -57.58 -18.19 25.63
CA ALA A 14 -57.09 -19.52 26.08
C ALA A 14 -57.82 -20.77 25.50
N SER A 15 -57.17 -21.41 24.51
CA SER A 15 -57.02 -22.87 24.23
C SER A 15 -58.17 -23.83 23.84
N LEU A 16 -57.74 -24.92 23.14
CA LEU A 16 -58.35 -26.24 22.79
C LEU A 16 -58.52 -26.45 21.26
N ALA A 17 -58.09 -27.52 20.56
CA ALA A 17 -57.79 -28.96 20.82
C ALA A 17 -59.03 -29.88 20.97
N VAL A 18 -59.08 -31.14 20.47
CA VAL A 18 -58.05 -32.01 19.83
C VAL A 18 -58.36 -32.28 18.32
N GLU A 19 -58.48 -33.43 17.64
CA GLU A 19 -58.45 -34.90 17.89
C GLU A 19 -58.02 -35.68 16.58
N ALA A 20 -58.45 -36.95 16.35
CA ALA A 20 -58.10 -37.84 15.21
C ALA A 20 -59.35 -38.59 14.63
N THR A 21 -59.38 -39.51 13.63
CA THR A 21 -58.61 -40.76 13.41
C THR A 21 -58.88 -41.48 12.03
N THR A 22 -57.82 -42.13 11.48
CA THR A 22 -57.71 -43.47 10.78
C THR A 22 -58.38 -43.89 9.43
N THR A 23 -57.67 -44.84 8.75
CA THR A 23 -58.05 -45.81 7.66
C THR A 23 -58.12 -45.34 6.19
N ALA A 24 -57.83 -46.15 5.14
CA ALA A 24 -56.99 -47.37 4.93
C ALA A 24 -56.90 -47.74 3.41
N ALA A 25 -56.00 -48.69 3.04
CA ALA A 25 -55.94 -49.46 1.75
C ALA A 25 -55.48 -48.72 0.44
N GLU A 26 -54.84 -49.33 -0.57
CA GLU A 26 -54.22 -50.67 -0.73
C GLU A 26 -53.16 -50.77 -1.87
N CYS A 27 -52.35 -51.85 -1.81
CA CYS A 27 -51.64 -52.63 -2.83
C CYS A 27 -51.06 -52.05 -4.16
N GLY A 28 -49.80 -52.45 -4.45
CA GLY A 28 -49.20 -52.44 -5.79
C GLY A 28 -47.72 -52.86 -5.79
N ALA A 29 -47.39 -54.11 -6.10
CA ALA A 29 -46.03 -54.65 -6.08
C ALA A 29 -45.69 -55.44 -7.36
N HIS A 30 -44.39 -55.57 -7.69
CA HIS A 30 -43.79 -56.79 -8.26
C HIS A 30 -42.26 -56.71 -8.34
N ASP A 31 -41.59 -57.85 -8.10
CA ASP A 31 -40.13 -58.02 -8.08
C ASP A 31 -39.49 -58.32 -9.44
N ALA A 32 -38.18 -58.07 -9.54
CA ALA A 32 -37.27 -58.92 -10.30
C ALA A 32 -35.84 -58.85 -9.70
N SER A 33 -35.32 -59.97 -9.20
CA SER A 33 -33.92 -60.13 -8.78
C SER A 33 -33.25 -61.23 -9.60
N THR A 34 -31.96 -61.05 -9.95
CA THR A 34 -30.93 -62.05 -10.37
C THR A 34 -29.78 -61.30 -11.07
N ASN A 35 -28.51 -61.73 -11.06
CA ASN A 35 -27.92 -62.82 -10.28
C ASN A 35 -26.47 -62.56 -9.86
N VAL A 36 -26.10 -63.25 -8.78
CA VAL A 36 -24.75 -63.41 -8.20
C VAL A 36 -23.70 -63.88 -9.23
N SER A 37 -22.44 -63.50 -9.00
CA SER A 37 -21.28 -64.34 -9.34
C SER A 37 -20.20 -64.20 -8.26
N GLN A 38 -19.94 -65.30 -7.54
CA GLN A 38 -18.91 -65.38 -6.50
C GLN A 38 -17.67 -66.10 -7.04
N THR A 39 -16.49 -65.65 -6.60
CA THR A 39 -15.32 -66.53 -6.42
C THR A 39 -14.52 -66.05 -5.21
N GLN A 40 -13.88 -66.98 -4.51
CA GLN A 40 -13.22 -66.77 -3.21
C GLN A 40 -11.91 -67.58 -3.18
N ILE A 41 -11.08 -67.40 -2.14
CA ILE A 41 -9.75 -68.03 -1.92
C ILE A 41 -8.63 -67.31 -2.72
N GLY A 42 -7.43 -67.05 -2.19
CA GLY A 42 -6.82 -67.53 -0.93
C GLY A 42 -5.84 -66.55 -0.24
N GLN A 43 -4.98 -67.10 0.62
CA GLN A 43 -4.18 -66.39 1.62
C GLN A 43 -2.69 -66.19 1.24
N MET A 44 -2.06 -65.19 1.91
CA MET A 44 -0.62 -65.04 2.19
C MET A 44 0.38 -64.95 1.01
N THR A 45 1.06 -63.80 0.90
CA THR A 45 2.52 -63.65 1.16
C THR A 45 2.95 -62.19 0.98
N ALA A 46 4.16 -61.83 1.44
CA ALA A 46 4.74 -60.50 1.23
C ALA A 46 5.78 -60.52 0.09
N GLY A 47 5.82 -59.48 -0.73
CA GLY A 47 6.78 -59.32 -1.82
C GLY A 47 6.66 -57.94 -2.49
N SER A 48 7.78 -57.35 -2.90
CA SER A 48 7.85 -55.93 -3.29
C SER A 48 7.97 -55.70 -4.80
N ALA A 49 7.11 -54.87 -5.38
CA ALA A 49 7.34 -54.15 -6.63
C ALA A 49 6.35 -52.95 -6.75
N PRO A 50 6.74 -51.81 -7.35
CA PRO A 50 5.86 -50.65 -7.51
C PRO A 50 4.96 -50.76 -8.76
N ALA A 51 3.82 -50.06 -8.74
CA ALA A 51 2.92 -49.90 -9.88
C ALA A 51 2.74 -48.40 -10.21
N GLU A 52 2.54 -48.09 -11.49
CA GLU A 52 2.46 -46.71 -12.00
C GLU A 52 1.08 -46.05 -11.78
N GLY A 53 1.03 -44.71 -11.84
CA GLY A 53 -0.18 -44.00 -12.27
C GLY A 53 -1.23 -43.65 -11.20
N GLY A 54 -0.85 -43.44 -9.94
CA GLY A 54 -1.77 -43.08 -8.85
C GLY A 54 -2.58 -41.78 -9.06
N LYS A 55 -3.80 -41.90 -9.59
CA LYS A 55 -4.84 -40.86 -9.50
C LYS A 55 -5.37 -40.75 -8.06
N TRP A 56 -6.01 -39.63 -7.73
CA TRP A 56 -6.71 -39.45 -6.45
C TRP A 56 -8.21 -39.17 -6.63
N SER A 57 -9.05 -39.95 -5.96
CA SER A 57 -10.51 -39.75 -5.96
C SER A 57 -10.89 -38.61 -5.01
N CYS A 58 -11.78 -37.73 -5.46
CA CYS A 58 -12.22 -36.60 -4.65
C CYS A 58 -13.29 -37.01 -3.63
N GLU A 59 -13.04 -36.79 -2.34
CA GLU A 59 -13.99 -37.12 -1.25
C GLU A 59 -15.37 -36.44 -1.40
N ALA A 60 -15.44 -35.27 -2.05
CA ALA A 60 -16.68 -34.51 -2.21
C ALA A 60 -17.53 -34.88 -3.45
N CYS A 61 -16.98 -35.62 -4.43
CA CYS A 61 -17.71 -35.98 -5.66
C CYS A 61 -17.26 -37.29 -6.33
N THR A 62 -16.42 -38.08 -5.67
CA THR A 62 -15.77 -39.34 -6.11
C THR A 62 -14.91 -39.31 -7.38
N TYR A 63 -14.92 -38.20 -8.15
CA TYR A 63 -14.18 -38.07 -9.41
C TYR A 63 -12.67 -38.31 -9.26
N GLU A 64 -12.09 -39.09 -10.16
CA GLU A 64 -10.64 -39.39 -10.20
C GLU A 64 -9.84 -38.25 -10.85
N ASN A 65 -8.89 -37.69 -10.11
CA ASN A 65 -8.03 -36.59 -10.54
C ASN A 65 -6.59 -37.04 -10.76
N PHE A 66 -5.88 -36.36 -11.65
CA PHE A 66 -4.45 -36.63 -11.88
C PHE A 66 -3.62 -36.36 -10.60
N PRO A 67 -2.54 -37.12 -10.33
CA PRO A 67 -1.76 -37.03 -9.09
C PRO A 67 -1.33 -35.60 -8.71
N LEU A 68 -0.94 -34.80 -9.72
CA LEU A 68 -0.46 -33.42 -9.59
C LEU A 68 -1.58 -32.37 -9.40
N SER A 69 -2.85 -32.72 -9.64
CA SER A 69 -3.97 -31.80 -9.49
C SER A 69 -4.22 -31.49 -8.00
N ARG A 70 -3.92 -30.27 -7.55
CA ARG A 70 -4.10 -29.83 -6.15
C ARG A 70 -5.57 -29.61 -5.74
N LYS A 71 -6.48 -29.59 -6.71
CA LYS A 71 -7.93 -29.45 -6.55
C LYS A 71 -8.63 -30.36 -7.56
N CYS A 72 -9.84 -30.81 -7.24
CA CYS A 72 -10.65 -31.67 -8.09
C CYS A 72 -11.07 -30.94 -9.37
N THR A 73 -10.91 -31.58 -10.53
CA THR A 73 -11.28 -31.01 -11.84
C THR A 73 -12.78 -30.69 -11.92
N MET A 74 -13.64 -31.52 -11.32
CA MET A 74 -15.09 -31.34 -11.36
C MET A 74 -15.61 -30.36 -10.30
N CYS A 75 -15.42 -30.63 -9.01
CA CYS A 75 -16.03 -29.83 -7.93
C CYS A 75 -15.10 -28.77 -7.31
N ARG A 76 -13.84 -28.68 -7.75
CA ARG A 76 -12.80 -27.77 -7.21
C ARG A 76 -12.41 -27.93 -5.73
N SER A 77 -12.99 -28.90 -5.01
CA SER A 77 -12.55 -29.28 -3.65
C SER A 77 -11.06 -29.65 -3.62
N PRO A 78 -10.31 -29.33 -2.55
CA PRO A 78 -8.88 -29.60 -2.46
C PRO A 78 -8.54 -31.10 -2.48
N LYS A 79 -7.30 -31.42 -2.84
CA LYS A 79 -6.74 -32.77 -2.64
C LYS A 79 -6.54 -33.02 -1.13
N PRO A 80 -7.02 -34.14 -0.56
CA PRO A 80 -6.74 -34.49 0.83
C PRO A 80 -5.23 -34.65 1.09
N CYS A 81 -4.72 -34.01 2.14
CA CYS A 81 -3.31 -34.00 2.48
C CYS A 81 -2.94 -35.18 3.40
N LEU A 82 -2.79 -36.38 2.83
CA LEU A 82 -2.37 -37.57 3.57
C LEU A 82 -0.97 -38.06 3.13
N ASN A 83 0.01 -37.85 4.01
CA ASN A 83 1.32 -38.51 4.12
C ASN A 83 2.04 -38.96 2.81
N GLU A 84 2.58 -38.00 2.05
CA GLU A 84 3.75 -38.23 1.20
C GLU A 84 4.86 -37.19 1.51
N ASN A 85 6.12 -37.60 1.39
CA ASN A 85 7.25 -36.92 2.03
C ASN A 85 7.69 -35.64 1.29
N ILE A 86 7.87 -34.56 2.06
CA ILE A 86 8.14 -33.19 1.58
C ILE A 86 9.50 -33.02 0.85
N PHE A 87 10.43 -33.98 0.95
CA PHE A 87 11.81 -33.82 0.50
C PHE A 87 12.09 -34.11 -0.99
N ASN A 88 11.17 -34.73 -1.73
CA ASN A 88 11.45 -35.26 -3.09
C ASN A 88 11.01 -34.36 -4.27
N LEU A 89 10.99 -33.03 -4.10
CA LEU A 89 10.66 -32.07 -5.18
C LEU A 89 11.70 -30.95 -5.38
N GLN A 90 12.90 -31.11 -4.81
CA GLN A 90 13.97 -30.09 -4.83
C GLN A 90 15.32 -30.66 -5.29
N ASP A 91 15.34 -31.49 -6.32
CA ASP A 91 16.58 -31.85 -7.02
C ASP A 91 16.32 -31.89 -8.54
N GLY A 92 17.17 -31.19 -9.32
CA GLY A 92 16.92 -31.06 -10.76
C GLY A 92 17.70 -30.00 -11.55
N ALA A 93 18.37 -29.03 -10.91
CA ALA A 93 19.35 -28.14 -11.59
C ALA A 93 20.19 -27.26 -10.63
N SER A 94 21.21 -27.81 -9.96
CA SER A 94 22.41 -27.06 -9.49
C SER A 94 23.44 -28.01 -8.88
N ALA A 95 24.40 -28.48 -9.67
CA ALA A 95 25.48 -29.35 -9.20
C ALA A 95 26.78 -28.56 -8.95
N LEU A 96 27.18 -28.42 -7.69
CA LEU A 96 28.55 -28.15 -7.25
C LEU A 96 28.82 -28.94 -5.95
N PRO A 97 30.04 -29.45 -5.72
CA PRO A 97 30.25 -30.60 -4.83
C PRO A 97 30.41 -30.26 -3.33
N THR A 98 30.13 -31.29 -2.53
CA THR A 98 30.23 -31.40 -1.06
C THR A 98 31.67 -31.56 -0.54
N GLN A 99 31.90 -31.24 0.76
CA GLN A 99 32.68 -32.08 1.68
C GLN A 99 32.51 -31.69 3.18
N ASP A 100 31.52 -32.33 3.81
CA ASP A 100 31.61 -33.20 5.01
C ASP A 100 32.19 -32.75 6.39
N PRO A 101 31.80 -33.44 7.51
CA PRO A 101 31.62 -32.75 8.80
C PRO A 101 32.25 -33.40 10.05
N CYS A 102 32.38 -32.60 11.13
CA CYS A 102 32.37 -33.00 12.55
C CYS A 102 32.29 -31.71 13.41
N GLY A 103 31.70 -31.61 14.61
CA GLY A 103 30.92 -32.51 15.46
C GLY A 103 30.45 -31.72 16.70
N VAL A 104 29.42 -32.16 17.42
CA VAL A 104 28.80 -31.37 18.53
C VAL A 104 29.30 -31.76 19.92
N GLU A 105 29.86 -30.79 20.66
CA GLU A 105 29.90 -30.78 22.13
C GLU A 105 30.26 -29.37 22.66
N GLY A 106 29.96 -29.06 23.94
CA GLY A 106 30.58 -27.92 24.65
C GLY A 106 29.77 -26.63 24.93
N VAL A 107 28.43 -26.66 24.96
CA VAL A 107 27.62 -25.45 25.32
C VAL A 107 27.52 -25.25 26.83
N ALA A 108 28.60 -24.79 27.49
CA ALA A 108 28.56 -24.44 28.93
C ALA A 108 29.69 -23.51 29.48
N GLU A 109 30.34 -22.63 28.70
CA GLU A 109 31.33 -21.70 29.28
C GLU A 109 31.44 -20.33 28.55
N ARG A 110 32.00 -19.31 29.25
CA ARG A 110 32.51 -18.01 28.73
C ARG A 110 31.53 -16.87 28.45
N LEU A 111 30.53 -16.73 29.33
CA LEU A 111 30.02 -15.43 29.79
C LEU A 111 30.46 -15.29 31.26
N LYS A 112 31.17 -14.28 31.79
CA LYS A 112 31.62 -12.92 31.36
C LYS A 112 33.06 -12.65 31.97
N PRO A 113 33.50 -11.42 32.32
CA PRO A 113 34.04 -10.34 31.46
C PRO A 113 35.45 -9.80 31.86
N LEU A 114 35.91 -8.78 31.11
CA LEU A 114 36.85 -7.67 31.46
C LEU A 114 38.33 -7.67 30.99
N ARG A 115 38.70 -6.48 30.50
CA ARG A 115 39.99 -5.73 30.58
C ARG A 115 41.25 -6.23 29.83
N ILE A 116 41.52 -5.52 28.72
CA ILE A 116 42.76 -4.74 28.44
C ILE A 116 44.07 -5.28 29.04
N SER A 117 44.97 -5.76 28.17
CA SER A 117 46.41 -5.43 28.17
C SER A 117 47.03 -5.81 26.82
N SER A 118 47.83 -4.91 26.25
CA SER A 118 48.69 -5.20 25.08
C SER A 118 50.05 -5.73 25.55
N PRO A 119 50.77 -6.50 24.71
CA PRO A 119 51.90 -5.85 24.04
C PRO A 119 52.19 -6.31 22.58
N GLN A 120 52.73 -5.37 21.79
CA GLN A 120 53.75 -5.50 20.73
C GLN A 120 53.86 -6.81 19.91
N GLY A 121 53.65 -6.75 18.58
CA GLY A 121 53.79 -7.94 17.71
C GLY A 121 53.86 -7.77 16.18
N GLN A 122 54.28 -6.61 15.65
CA GLN A 122 54.44 -6.33 14.19
C GLN A 122 53.15 -6.36 13.34
N ALA A 123 53.22 -5.86 12.10
CA ALA A 123 52.05 -5.44 11.30
C ALA A 123 52.12 -5.88 9.84
N SER A 124 50.96 -6.00 9.18
CA SER A 124 50.77 -5.74 7.73
C SER A 124 49.28 -5.68 7.34
N ALA A 125 48.60 -4.58 7.66
CA ALA A 125 47.33 -4.18 7.02
C ALA A 125 47.17 -2.65 7.12
N SER A 126 46.93 -1.97 6.00
CA SER A 126 46.88 -0.50 5.95
C SER A 126 45.58 0.05 6.54
N SER A 127 45.66 0.69 7.70
CA SER A 127 44.53 1.35 8.36
C SER A 127 44.05 2.59 7.59
N ILE A 128 42.90 2.48 6.92
CA ILE A 128 42.24 3.62 6.27
C ILE A 128 41.69 4.55 7.37
N ALA A 129 42.36 5.68 7.60
CA ALA A 129 41.99 6.64 8.63
C ALA A 129 40.62 7.28 8.34
N LYS A 130 39.59 6.86 9.07
CA LYS A 130 38.26 7.50 9.09
C LYS A 130 38.27 8.75 9.96
N TRP A 131 37.30 9.65 9.76
CA TRP A 131 37.11 10.83 10.61
C TRP A 131 35.77 10.77 11.37
N SER A 132 35.84 10.85 12.70
CA SER A 132 34.67 10.91 13.57
C SER A 132 33.98 12.28 13.47
N CYS A 133 32.67 12.31 13.31
CA CYS A 133 31.93 13.55 13.18
C CYS A 133 31.88 14.33 14.52
N PRO A 134 32.26 15.63 14.57
CA PRO A 134 32.16 16.41 15.81
C PRO A 134 30.72 16.67 16.27
N THR A 135 29.72 16.45 15.41
CA THR A 135 28.29 16.71 15.70
C THR A 135 27.53 15.45 16.13
N CYS A 136 27.91 14.26 15.65
CA CYS A 136 27.19 13.01 15.95
C CYS A 136 28.10 11.79 16.18
N THR A 137 29.41 12.00 16.36
CA THR A 137 30.48 11.00 16.60
C THR A 137 30.71 9.93 15.52
N TYR A 138 29.79 9.73 14.59
CA TYR A 138 29.85 8.72 13.52
C TYR A 138 31.16 8.75 12.72
N GLU A 139 31.75 7.59 12.47
CA GLU A 139 32.98 7.44 11.67
C GLU A 139 32.70 7.53 10.17
N ASN A 140 33.29 8.53 9.50
CA ASN A 140 33.13 8.76 8.08
C ASN A 140 34.39 8.37 7.31
N TRP A 141 34.24 7.87 6.09
CA TRP A 141 35.37 7.57 5.22
C TRP A 141 36.21 8.83 4.92
N PRO A 142 37.55 8.73 4.77
CA PRO A 142 38.42 9.91 4.63
C PRO A 142 38.09 10.83 3.46
N LYS A 143 37.50 10.31 2.37
CA LYS A 143 37.07 11.11 1.20
C LYS A 143 35.69 11.78 1.37
N SER A 144 34.96 11.50 2.45
CA SER A 144 33.65 12.13 2.70
C SER A 144 33.82 13.59 3.14
N LEU A 145 33.32 14.52 2.33
CA LEU A 145 33.32 15.97 2.61
C LEU A 145 32.28 16.38 3.67
N LYS A 146 31.29 15.52 3.93
CA LYS A 146 30.20 15.68 4.90
C LYS A 146 29.95 14.37 5.62
N CYS A 147 29.41 14.43 6.83
CA CYS A 147 29.09 13.24 7.62
C CYS A 147 27.87 12.50 7.04
N ALA A 148 27.97 11.17 6.94
CA ALA A 148 26.93 10.33 6.36
C ALA A 148 25.62 10.30 7.16
N MET A 149 25.65 10.52 8.49
CA MET A 149 24.43 10.53 9.32
C MET A 149 23.79 11.91 9.52
N CYS A 150 24.57 13.00 9.55
CA CYS A 150 24.05 14.33 9.93
C CYS A 150 24.37 15.46 8.93
N GLY A 151 25.12 15.18 7.86
CA GLY A 151 25.47 16.18 6.84
C GLY A 151 26.49 17.25 7.27
N ALA A 152 26.91 17.28 8.54
CA ALA A 152 27.93 18.21 9.03
C ALA A 152 29.25 18.07 8.25
N ALA A 153 29.92 19.19 7.95
CA ALA A 153 31.14 19.20 7.16
C ALA A 153 32.30 18.46 7.84
N ASN A 154 33.21 17.91 7.03
CA ASN A 154 34.48 17.36 7.51
C ASN A 154 35.33 18.50 8.11
N PRO A 155 35.78 18.39 9.37
CA PRO A 155 36.56 19.44 10.03
C PRO A 155 38.01 19.60 9.51
N ALA A 156 38.47 18.77 8.56
CA ALA A 156 39.85 18.75 8.08
C ALA A 156 40.07 19.19 6.61
N PRO A 157 40.07 20.49 6.33
CA PRO A 157 40.88 21.14 5.28
C PRO A 157 42.13 21.81 5.92
N VAL A 158 43.31 21.99 5.32
CA VAL A 158 43.77 22.05 3.92
C VAL A 158 45.20 21.47 3.84
N ALA A 159 45.63 20.94 2.68
CA ALA A 159 47.05 20.64 2.42
C ALA A 159 47.49 20.76 0.94
N ALA A 160 47.12 21.83 0.22
CA ALA A 160 47.75 22.23 -1.05
C ALA A 160 47.41 23.69 -1.46
N ALA A 161 48.23 24.25 -2.36
CA ALA A 161 48.03 25.49 -3.14
C ALA A 161 48.02 26.84 -2.38
N THR A 162 49.21 27.46 -2.29
CA THR A 162 49.41 28.89 -2.00
C THR A 162 49.28 29.75 -3.27
N ALA A 163 48.55 30.87 -3.19
CA ALA A 163 48.61 31.99 -4.13
C ALA A 163 48.20 33.31 -3.42
N THR A 164 48.74 34.45 -3.85
CA THR A 164 48.61 35.76 -3.18
C THR A 164 47.45 36.62 -3.70
N PRO A 165 46.94 37.59 -2.90
CA PRO A 165 45.74 38.36 -3.23
C PRO A 165 45.99 39.63 -4.07
N ALA A 166 44.92 40.12 -4.72
CA ALA A 166 44.84 41.39 -5.45
C ALA A 166 43.45 42.06 -5.20
N PRO A 167 43.28 43.39 -5.41
CA PRO A 167 42.25 44.19 -4.72
C PRO A 167 40.86 44.25 -5.40
N PRO A 168 39.80 44.68 -4.67
CA PRO A 168 38.43 44.71 -5.16
C PRO A 168 38.00 46.05 -5.83
N PRO A 169 37.06 46.02 -6.79
CA PRO A 169 36.32 47.20 -7.23
C PRO A 169 35.02 47.41 -6.43
N THR A 170 34.66 48.67 -6.19
CA THR A 170 33.40 49.10 -5.55
C THR A 170 32.27 49.33 -6.57
N PRO A 171 30.99 49.41 -6.16
CA PRO A 171 29.86 49.09 -7.05
C PRO A 171 29.41 50.25 -7.95
N ARG A 172 28.69 49.90 -9.02
CA ARG A 172 27.76 50.80 -9.71
C ARG A 172 26.36 50.18 -9.84
N THR A 173 25.36 50.97 -9.49
CA THR A 173 23.95 50.73 -9.74
C THR A 173 23.63 50.77 -11.25
N HIS A 174 22.60 50.05 -11.71
CA HIS A 174 21.36 50.70 -12.18
C HIS A 174 20.25 49.72 -12.56
N ILE A 175 19.03 50.07 -12.12
CA ILE A 175 17.71 49.86 -12.74
C ILE A 175 17.13 48.42 -12.78
N VAL A 176 15.94 48.32 -12.17
CA VAL A 176 15.01 47.20 -12.28
C VAL A 176 14.08 47.42 -13.47
N SER A 177 13.95 46.42 -14.35
CA SER A 177 12.80 46.12 -15.21
C SER A 177 13.07 44.75 -15.87
N GLY A 178 12.09 43.88 -16.12
CA GLY A 178 10.67 43.93 -15.83
C GLY A 178 10.02 42.74 -16.55
N ALA A 179 9.10 42.02 -15.92
CA ALA A 179 8.48 40.86 -16.55
C ALA A 179 7.60 41.29 -17.73
N ASN A 180 7.53 40.46 -18.78
CA ASN A 180 6.38 40.45 -19.66
C ASN A 180 6.16 39.07 -20.28
N GLU A 181 5.00 38.49 -19.99
CA GLU A 181 4.44 37.38 -20.75
C GLU A 181 3.88 37.94 -22.07
N THR A 182 4.07 37.28 -23.21
CA THR A 182 3.04 36.96 -24.23
C THR A 182 3.66 36.60 -25.59
N CYS A 183 3.28 35.42 -26.10
CA CYS A 183 3.14 35.17 -27.54
C CYS A 183 2.36 33.86 -27.78
N ASN A 184 1.03 33.92 -27.67
CA ASN A 184 0.14 32.87 -28.16
C ASN A 184 -0.91 33.52 -29.07
N SER A 185 -0.63 33.52 -30.38
CA SER A 185 -1.40 34.27 -31.38
C SER A 185 -2.80 33.71 -31.55
N GLY A 186 -3.81 34.49 -31.13
CA GLY A 186 -5.21 34.17 -31.40
C GLY A 186 -5.54 34.37 -32.89
N VAL A 187 -6.07 33.33 -33.53
CA VAL A 187 -6.71 33.43 -34.85
C VAL A 187 -8.11 32.81 -34.76
N GLY A 188 -9.12 33.65 -34.99
CA GLY A 188 -10.48 33.26 -35.29
C GLY A 188 -11.16 34.43 -36.03
N GLY A 189 -12.12 34.20 -36.92
CA GLY A 189 -12.64 32.92 -37.40
C GLY A 189 -14.07 33.07 -37.92
N VAL A 190 -14.43 32.36 -39.00
CA VAL A 190 -15.77 32.36 -39.59
C VAL A 190 -16.03 30.99 -40.26
N GLY A 191 -17.27 30.49 -40.24
CA GLY A 191 -17.73 29.40 -41.14
C GLY A 191 -18.38 28.21 -40.44
N GLY A 192 -19.72 28.21 -40.38
CA GLY A 192 -20.53 27.22 -39.66
C GLY A 192 -20.55 25.78 -40.19
N GLY A 193 -21.19 24.90 -39.40
CA GLY A 193 -21.42 23.48 -39.66
C GLY A 193 -21.67 22.74 -38.35
N GLY A 194 -22.76 21.98 -38.24
CA GLY A 194 -23.18 21.32 -36.99
C GLY A 194 -23.01 19.81 -36.99
N GLY A 195 -22.86 19.23 -35.79
CA GLY A 195 -22.78 17.77 -35.54
C GLY A 195 -21.35 17.26 -35.28
N GLY A 196 -21.14 16.56 -34.16
CA GLY A 196 -19.88 15.84 -33.86
C GLY A 196 -18.92 16.48 -32.84
N THR A 197 -19.39 17.35 -31.93
CA THR A 197 -18.50 18.17 -31.08
C THR A 197 -17.72 17.43 -29.99
N LEU A 198 -18.25 16.38 -29.37
CA LEU A 198 -17.64 15.75 -28.17
C LEU A 198 -16.29 15.07 -28.45
N GLU A 199 -16.17 14.29 -29.53
CA GLU A 199 -14.92 13.59 -29.86
C GLU A 199 -13.80 14.54 -30.30
N VAL A 200 -14.16 15.58 -31.05
CA VAL A 200 -13.20 16.57 -31.58
C VAL A 200 -12.60 17.43 -30.45
N GLU A 201 -13.38 17.75 -29.41
CA GLU A 201 -12.85 18.40 -28.22
C GLU A 201 -11.93 17.48 -27.40
N GLY A 202 -12.31 16.20 -27.25
CA GLY A 202 -11.44 15.18 -26.64
C GLY A 202 -10.09 15.07 -27.34
N ALA A 203 -10.08 14.97 -28.67
CA ALA A 203 -8.87 14.93 -29.48
C ALA A 203 -8.02 16.21 -29.35
N ARG A 204 -8.63 17.40 -29.35
CA ARG A 204 -7.93 18.67 -29.15
C ARG A 204 -7.32 18.80 -27.74
N ARG A 205 -8.02 18.29 -26.72
CA ARG A 205 -7.57 18.28 -25.32
C ARG A 205 -6.41 17.29 -25.11
N SER A 206 -6.52 16.09 -25.68
CA SER A 206 -5.45 15.09 -25.75
C SER A 206 -4.21 15.63 -26.48
N LYS A 207 -4.36 16.27 -27.64
CA LYS A 207 -3.23 16.85 -28.38
C LYS A 207 -2.54 17.99 -27.63
N ARG A 208 -3.29 18.85 -26.93
CA ARG A 208 -2.71 19.85 -26.00
C ARG A 208 -1.98 19.20 -24.81
N ARG A 209 -2.50 18.08 -24.28
CA ARG A 209 -1.86 17.31 -23.19
C ARG A 209 -0.55 16.67 -23.64
N ASN A 210 -0.51 16.03 -24.82
CA ASN A 210 0.73 15.50 -25.37
C ASN A 210 1.76 16.61 -25.54
N ASN A 211 1.44 17.69 -26.26
CA ASN A 211 2.35 18.85 -26.42
C ASN A 211 2.90 19.39 -25.09
N ASN A 212 2.12 19.35 -23.99
CA ASN A 212 2.60 19.75 -22.66
C ASN A 212 3.54 18.72 -22.02
N ILE A 213 3.21 17.42 -22.09
CA ILE A 213 4.08 16.33 -21.61
C ILE A 213 5.39 16.29 -22.42
N ASP A 214 5.31 16.53 -23.72
CA ASP A 214 6.45 16.60 -24.66
C ASP A 214 7.32 17.83 -24.38
N TRP A 215 6.74 18.98 -24.02
CA TRP A 215 7.52 20.14 -23.55
C TRP A 215 8.26 19.84 -22.24
N VAL A 216 7.56 19.25 -21.26
CA VAL A 216 8.14 18.91 -19.94
C VAL A 216 9.19 17.80 -20.08
N TRP A 217 9.04 16.88 -21.03
CA TRP A 217 10.05 15.89 -21.42
C TRP A 217 11.34 16.56 -21.94
N LEU A 218 11.22 17.47 -22.89
CA LEU A 218 12.38 18.23 -23.42
C LEU A 218 13.07 19.03 -22.30
N GLN A 219 12.30 19.62 -21.38
CA GLN A 219 12.85 20.34 -20.24
C GLN A 219 13.53 19.42 -19.21
N ALA A 220 13.03 18.20 -19.00
CA ALA A 220 13.74 17.20 -18.19
C ALA A 220 15.07 16.81 -18.85
N CYS A 221 15.11 16.65 -20.17
CA CYS A 221 16.35 16.36 -20.91
C CYS A 221 17.40 17.47 -20.73
N LEU A 222 16.99 18.75 -20.85
CA LEU A 222 17.85 19.91 -20.54
C LEU A 222 18.29 19.91 -19.07
N GLY A 223 17.35 19.70 -18.14
CA GLY A 223 17.61 19.67 -16.70
C GLY A 223 18.63 18.62 -16.27
N VAL A 224 18.69 17.44 -16.93
CA VAL A 224 19.76 16.46 -16.68
C VAL A 224 21.14 17.01 -17.09
N VAL A 225 21.24 17.62 -18.27
CA VAL A 225 22.51 18.20 -18.75
C VAL A 225 22.98 19.32 -17.84
N GLU A 226 22.05 20.16 -17.37
CA GLU A 226 22.36 21.38 -16.61
C GLU A 226 22.47 21.14 -15.10
N GLY A 227 21.81 20.10 -14.58
CA GLY A 227 21.83 19.71 -13.16
C GLY A 227 20.56 20.10 -12.39
N GLU A 228 19.51 20.55 -13.08
CA GLU A 228 18.21 20.82 -12.48
C GLU A 228 17.38 19.54 -12.31
N ALA A 229 17.58 18.85 -11.18
CA ALA A 229 16.73 17.73 -10.76
C ALA A 229 15.23 18.07 -10.79
N ARG A 230 14.86 19.33 -10.50
CA ARG A 230 13.47 19.85 -10.52
C ARG A 230 12.74 19.63 -11.84
N CYS A 231 13.41 19.77 -12.98
CA CYS A 231 12.79 19.57 -14.30
C CYS A 231 12.48 18.07 -14.53
N VAL A 232 13.37 17.20 -14.05
CA VAL A 232 13.17 15.75 -14.08
C VAL A 232 12.06 15.33 -13.10
N GLU A 233 12.03 15.89 -11.89
CA GLU A 233 10.95 15.70 -10.93
C GLU A 233 9.59 16.15 -11.49
N ALA A 234 9.52 17.28 -12.17
CA ALA A 234 8.29 17.76 -12.81
C ALA A 234 7.77 16.79 -13.89
N TYR A 235 8.67 16.22 -14.70
CA TYR A 235 8.33 15.18 -15.69
C TYR A 235 7.83 13.89 -15.04
N LEU A 236 8.53 13.39 -14.01
CA LEU A 236 8.13 12.17 -13.30
C LEU A 236 6.81 12.38 -12.52
N CYS A 237 6.57 13.59 -12.01
CA CYS A 237 5.34 13.95 -11.31
C CYS A 237 4.12 14.05 -12.24
N SER A 238 4.30 14.46 -13.50
CA SER A 238 3.24 14.49 -14.52
C SER A 238 2.90 13.12 -15.11
N GLY A 239 3.64 12.06 -14.74
CA GLY A 239 3.47 10.71 -15.25
C GLY A 239 4.37 10.37 -16.44
N GLY A 240 5.43 11.15 -16.65
CA GLY A 240 6.45 10.88 -17.65
C GLY A 240 7.22 9.58 -17.43
N ASP A 241 7.52 8.89 -18.52
CA ASP A 241 8.25 7.62 -18.52
C ASP A 241 9.78 7.87 -18.57
N PRO A 242 10.55 7.49 -17.54
CA PRO A 242 12.01 7.67 -17.54
C PRO A 242 12.73 6.77 -18.57
N ALA A 243 12.06 5.77 -19.14
CA ALA A 243 12.56 4.95 -20.25
C ALA A 243 12.23 5.54 -21.64
N ARG A 244 11.46 6.64 -21.73
CA ARG A 244 11.27 7.39 -22.98
C ARG A 244 12.63 7.74 -23.59
N ALA A 245 12.75 7.59 -24.90
CA ALA A 245 13.95 7.89 -25.67
C ALA A 245 13.74 9.12 -26.56
N LEU A 246 14.79 9.93 -26.74
CA LEU A 246 14.78 11.08 -27.63
C LEU A 246 14.65 10.66 -29.10
N THR A 247 13.65 11.20 -29.78
CA THR A 247 13.43 11.06 -31.22
C THR A 247 14.28 12.06 -32.03
N HIS A 248 14.45 11.79 -33.33
CA HIS A 248 15.17 12.67 -34.26
C HIS A 248 14.68 14.14 -34.21
N HIS A 249 13.36 14.34 -34.15
CA HIS A 249 12.78 15.69 -34.11
C HIS A 249 13.07 16.41 -32.79
N GLU A 250 13.06 15.69 -31.67
CA GLU A 250 13.36 16.25 -30.35
C GLU A 250 14.84 16.64 -30.21
N VAL A 251 15.76 15.84 -30.76
CA VAL A 251 17.19 16.20 -30.82
C VAL A 251 17.40 17.48 -31.64
N GLN A 252 16.67 17.66 -32.75
CA GLN A 252 16.69 18.91 -33.52
C GLN A 252 16.14 20.11 -32.72
N LEU A 253 15.04 19.93 -31.97
CA LEU A 253 14.46 20.98 -31.13
C LEU A 253 15.38 21.38 -29.96
N LEU A 254 16.12 20.42 -29.38
CA LEU A 254 17.11 20.67 -28.33
C LEU A 254 18.41 21.31 -28.84
N ASN A 255 18.69 21.20 -30.14
CA ASN A 255 19.77 21.87 -30.88
C ASN A 255 21.16 21.86 -30.18
N ARG A 256 21.51 20.74 -29.53
CA ARG A 256 22.74 20.61 -28.73
C ARG A 256 23.35 19.22 -28.91
N ALA A 257 23.87 18.97 -30.12
CA ALA A 257 24.41 17.68 -30.56
C ALA A 257 25.62 17.14 -29.74
N SER A 258 26.23 17.96 -28.88
CA SER A 258 27.23 17.49 -27.91
C SER A 258 26.63 16.74 -26.72
N ALA A 259 25.33 16.90 -26.47
CA ALA A 259 24.61 16.34 -25.31
C ALA A 259 23.50 15.36 -25.68
N PHE A 260 22.81 15.58 -26.80
CA PHE A 260 21.62 14.82 -27.20
C PHE A 260 21.83 14.06 -28.49
N ASP A 261 21.69 12.74 -28.39
CA ASP A 261 21.73 11.78 -29.50
C ASP A 261 20.39 11.03 -29.55
N ILE A 262 20.03 10.49 -30.72
CA ILE A 262 18.78 9.73 -30.89
C ILE A 262 18.85 8.45 -30.05
N GLY A 263 17.78 8.12 -29.33
CA GLY A 263 17.75 6.97 -28.42
C GLY A 263 18.14 7.28 -26.98
N HIS A 264 18.75 8.45 -26.68
CA HIS A 264 19.05 8.83 -25.31
C HIS A 264 17.78 8.95 -24.45
N THR A 265 17.77 8.25 -23.32
CA THR A 265 16.78 8.42 -22.24
C THR A 265 17.35 9.31 -21.12
N LEU A 266 16.53 9.73 -20.16
CA LEU A 266 17.02 10.50 -19.00
C LEU A 266 18.11 9.76 -18.21
N VAL A 267 18.08 8.42 -18.19
CA VAL A 267 19.12 7.58 -17.56
C VAL A 267 20.44 7.69 -18.31
N HIS A 268 20.42 7.57 -19.63
CA HIS A 268 21.61 7.71 -20.48
C HIS A 268 22.24 9.10 -20.31
N LEU A 269 21.41 10.15 -20.30
CA LEU A 269 21.86 11.51 -20.02
C LEU A 269 22.44 11.65 -18.60
N ALA A 270 21.80 11.07 -17.58
CA ALA A 270 22.26 11.21 -16.19
C ALA A 270 23.58 10.48 -15.95
N ILE A 271 23.80 9.34 -16.59
CA ILE A 271 25.10 8.64 -16.60
C ILE A 271 26.14 9.48 -17.36
N ARG A 272 25.85 9.92 -18.59
CA ARG A 272 26.77 10.71 -19.44
C ARG A 272 27.22 12.02 -18.79
N PHE A 273 26.32 12.69 -18.07
CA PHE A 273 26.60 13.93 -17.35
C PHE A 273 26.87 13.75 -15.84
N GLN A 274 27.13 12.50 -15.40
CA GLN A 274 27.53 12.13 -14.04
C GLN A 274 26.60 12.63 -12.92
N ARG A 275 25.31 12.80 -13.21
CA ARG A 275 24.26 13.28 -12.29
C ARG A 275 23.79 12.15 -11.37
N GLN A 276 24.63 11.75 -10.41
CA GLN A 276 24.35 10.62 -9.51
C GLN A 276 23.07 10.81 -8.67
N ASP A 277 22.75 12.06 -8.33
CA ASP A 277 21.51 12.47 -7.67
C ASP A 277 20.29 12.19 -8.57
N ILE A 278 20.27 12.75 -9.79
CA ILE A 278 19.18 12.55 -10.75
C ILE A 278 19.07 11.09 -11.17
N LEU A 279 20.20 10.40 -11.35
CA LEU A 279 20.27 8.98 -11.64
C LEU A 279 19.65 8.14 -10.52
N SER A 280 19.90 8.48 -9.25
CA SER A 280 19.26 7.80 -8.11
C SER A 280 17.74 8.00 -8.10
N THR A 281 17.25 9.20 -8.45
CA THR A 281 15.82 9.48 -8.60
C THR A 281 15.20 8.69 -9.75
N LEU A 282 15.86 8.64 -10.91
CA LEU A 282 15.40 7.86 -12.08
C LEU A 282 15.41 6.36 -11.80
N LEU A 283 16.47 5.84 -11.19
CA LEU A 283 16.56 4.44 -10.77
C LEU A 283 15.57 4.12 -9.65
N SER A 284 15.19 5.06 -8.77
CA SER A 284 14.09 4.83 -7.82
C SER A 284 12.73 4.58 -8.51
N ARG A 285 12.57 5.05 -9.76
CA ARG A 285 11.39 4.81 -10.60
C ARG A 285 11.54 3.58 -11.51
N ILE A 286 12.75 3.27 -11.96
CA ILE A 286 13.04 2.16 -12.88
C ILE A 286 13.34 0.85 -12.15
N SER A 287 13.84 0.87 -10.92
CA SER A 287 14.08 -0.34 -10.10
C SER A 287 12.79 -0.94 -9.52
N GLY A 288 11.63 -0.35 -9.81
CA GLY A 288 10.35 -1.08 -9.86
C GLY A 288 10.22 -2.03 -11.08
N GLY A 289 11.27 -2.10 -11.90
CA GLY A 289 11.45 -2.93 -13.10
C GLY A 289 12.32 -4.18 -12.86
N GLY A 290 12.32 -4.70 -11.63
CA GLY A 290 12.20 -6.15 -11.49
C GLY A 290 10.80 -6.62 -11.96
N PRO A 291 10.38 -7.86 -11.67
CA PRO A 291 9.04 -8.32 -12.05
C PRO A 291 7.91 -7.51 -11.37
N GLY A 292 7.31 -6.56 -12.10
CA GLY A 292 6.09 -5.86 -11.70
C GLY A 292 6.20 -4.34 -11.53
N LEU A 293 6.27 -3.60 -12.64
CA LEU A 293 6.11 -2.13 -12.64
C LEU A 293 4.75 -1.75 -12.05
N LYS A 294 4.75 -0.98 -10.94
CA LYS A 294 3.51 -0.65 -10.22
C LYS A 294 2.61 0.32 -10.99
N ARG A 295 1.33 -0.05 -11.15
CA ARG A 295 0.29 0.70 -11.87
C ARG A 295 -0.99 0.88 -11.04
N SER A 296 -0.92 1.73 -10.01
CA SER A 296 -2.15 2.19 -9.32
C SER A 296 -2.99 3.10 -10.24
N PRO A 297 -4.31 3.25 -9.99
CA PRO A 297 -5.19 4.09 -10.82
C PRO A 297 -4.65 5.51 -11.04
N SER A 298 -4.06 6.09 -9.99
CA SER A 298 -3.48 7.44 -10.02
C SER A 298 -2.21 7.60 -10.87
N TYR A 299 -1.59 6.50 -11.34
CA TYR A 299 -0.52 6.55 -12.35
C TYR A 299 -1.05 6.44 -13.78
N ILE A 300 -2.11 5.65 -14.02
CA ILE A 300 -2.71 5.50 -15.37
C ILE A 300 -3.48 6.76 -15.77
N ALA A 301 -4.20 7.36 -14.81
CA ALA A 301 -5.04 8.54 -15.03
C ALA A 301 -4.56 9.75 -14.19
N PRO A 302 -3.37 10.32 -14.50
CA PRO A 302 -2.75 11.35 -13.67
C PRO A 302 -3.55 12.66 -13.61
N ASP A 303 -4.25 13.03 -14.68
CA ASP A 303 -5.13 14.22 -14.75
C ASP A 303 -6.33 14.10 -13.80
N LEU A 304 -7.00 12.94 -13.81
CA LEU A 304 -8.14 12.67 -12.93
C LEU A 304 -7.69 12.61 -11.47
N ALA A 305 -6.56 11.97 -11.20
CA ALA A 305 -5.94 11.99 -9.87
C ALA A 305 -5.55 13.41 -9.43
N ALA A 306 -5.11 14.29 -10.34
CA ALA A 306 -4.88 15.71 -10.05
C ALA A 306 -6.17 16.53 -9.90
N GLY A 307 -7.28 16.08 -10.49
CA GLY A 307 -8.64 16.54 -10.18
C GLY A 307 -9.02 16.19 -8.74
N ILE A 308 -8.92 14.91 -8.37
CA ILE A 308 -9.23 14.39 -7.02
C ILE A 308 -8.40 15.09 -5.95
N ARG A 309 -7.08 15.27 -6.15
CA ARG A 309 -6.22 16.02 -5.20
C ARG A 309 -6.66 17.48 -5.02
N ARG A 310 -7.14 18.14 -6.07
CA ARG A 310 -7.66 19.52 -5.98
C ARG A 310 -9.02 19.57 -5.31
N HIS A 311 -9.89 18.58 -5.54
CA HIS A 311 -11.16 18.44 -4.81
C HIS A 311 -10.90 18.25 -3.31
N MET A 312 -10.08 17.26 -2.94
CA MET A 312 -9.68 16.99 -1.55
C MET A 312 -9.13 18.24 -0.84
N ALA A 313 -8.19 18.97 -1.46
CA ALA A 313 -7.69 20.23 -0.92
C ALA A 313 -8.80 21.30 -0.80
N GLY A 314 -9.69 21.37 -1.80
CA GLY A 314 -10.90 22.19 -1.79
C GLY A 314 -11.95 21.80 -0.74
N CYS A 315 -11.88 20.60 -0.14
CA CYS A 315 -12.73 20.15 0.96
C CYS A 315 -12.15 20.46 2.36
N ILE A 316 -10.86 20.85 2.46
CA ILE A 316 -10.23 21.18 3.75
C ILE A 316 -10.76 22.52 4.28
N ARG A 317 -11.14 22.55 5.56
CA ARG A 317 -11.67 23.69 6.31
C ARG A 317 -10.92 23.79 7.64
N HIS A 318 -11.05 24.92 8.34
CA HIS A 318 -10.53 25.09 9.69
C HIS A 318 -11.68 25.50 10.61
N LYS A 319 -11.77 24.90 11.81
CA LYS A 319 -12.76 25.34 12.80
C LYS A 319 -12.26 26.62 13.48
N LYS A 320 -13.19 27.54 13.78
CA LYS A 320 -12.93 28.75 14.57
C LYS A 320 -13.29 28.50 16.04
N GLY A 321 -12.59 29.15 16.96
CA GLY A 321 -12.78 29.00 18.40
C GLY A 321 -11.73 28.11 19.06
N ASN A 322 -12.09 27.53 20.22
CA ASN A 322 -11.13 26.98 21.19
C ASN A 322 -10.32 25.76 20.73
N PHE A 323 -10.75 25.06 19.67
CA PHE A 323 -10.02 23.95 19.07
C PHE A 323 -9.85 24.22 17.54
N PRO A 324 -8.79 24.96 17.15
CA PRO A 324 -8.57 25.39 15.76
C PRO A 324 -7.94 24.29 14.90
N CYS A 325 -8.61 23.14 14.84
CA CYS A 325 -8.21 21.99 14.04
C CYS A 325 -8.67 22.15 12.57
N ALA A 326 -7.82 21.74 11.63
CA ALA A 326 -8.19 21.59 10.23
C ALA A 326 -9.03 20.31 10.06
N TYR A 327 -10.02 20.32 9.17
CA TYR A 327 -10.91 19.18 8.93
C TYR A 327 -11.40 19.11 7.48
N ILE A 328 -11.69 17.90 7.01
CA ILE A 328 -12.31 17.66 5.71
C ILE A 328 -13.83 17.76 5.85
N ALA A 329 -14.47 18.51 4.94
CA ALA A 329 -15.92 18.69 4.93
C ALA A 329 -16.70 17.45 4.45
N GLU A 330 -16.19 16.76 3.43
CA GLU A 330 -16.86 15.68 2.69
C GLU A 330 -16.18 14.31 2.93
N PHE A 331 -16.98 13.28 3.19
CA PHE A 331 -16.48 11.91 3.38
C PHE A 331 -16.44 11.15 2.06
N CYS A 332 -15.38 10.37 1.85
CA CYS A 332 -15.23 9.45 0.74
C CYS A 332 -14.47 8.21 1.23
N THR A 333 -14.85 7.03 0.75
CA THR A 333 -14.19 5.74 1.02
C THR A 333 -13.81 5.13 -0.34
N PHE A 334 -12.62 4.53 -0.44
CA PHE A 334 -12.19 3.86 -1.67
C PHE A 334 -12.30 2.34 -1.54
N SER A 335 -12.85 1.72 -2.57
CA SER A 335 -13.03 0.28 -2.75
C SER A 335 -12.52 -0.15 -4.13
N LEU A 336 -12.10 -1.41 -4.26
CA LEU A 336 -11.72 -1.99 -5.54
C LEU A 336 -12.97 -2.37 -6.36
N PRO A 337 -12.99 -2.14 -7.67
CA PRO A 337 -14.13 -2.49 -8.51
C PRO A 337 -14.35 -4.00 -8.63
N ALA A 338 -15.61 -4.42 -8.44
CA ALA A 338 -16.09 -5.77 -8.75
C ALA A 338 -15.82 -6.17 -10.22
N ASP A 339 -15.78 -5.19 -11.13
CA ASP A 339 -15.33 -5.34 -12.54
C ASP A 339 -13.96 -6.05 -12.69
N ILE A 340 -13.13 -6.14 -11.64
CA ILE A 340 -11.88 -6.91 -11.65
C ILE A 340 -12.16 -8.40 -11.80
N GLU A 341 -13.23 -8.92 -11.19
CA GLU A 341 -13.61 -10.35 -11.25
C GLU A 341 -14.00 -10.80 -12.66
N GLU A 342 -14.43 -9.87 -13.52
CA GLU A 342 -14.77 -10.10 -14.94
C GLU A 342 -13.53 -10.26 -15.84
N LEU A 343 -12.35 -9.81 -15.37
CA LEU A 343 -11.10 -9.95 -16.13
C LEU A 343 -10.62 -11.42 -16.12
N PRO A 344 -9.92 -11.90 -17.17
CA PRO A 344 -9.32 -13.23 -17.16
C PRO A 344 -8.31 -13.37 -16.01
N ALA A 345 -8.25 -14.55 -15.37
CA ALA A 345 -7.42 -14.78 -14.18
C ALA A 345 -5.95 -14.35 -14.31
N VAL A 346 -5.33 -14.54 -15.48
CA VAL A 346 -3.94 -14.09 -15.77
C VAL A 346 -3.83 -12.56 -15.70
N ILE A 347 -4.85 -11.84 -16.19
CA ILE A 347 -4.92 -10.38 -16.17
C ILE A 347 -5.25 -9.88 -14.75
N GLN A 348 -6.08 -10.60 -13.97
CA GLN A 348 -6.28 -10.33 -12.54
C GLN A 348 -4.97 -10.47 -11.75
N GLU A 349 -4.23 -11.56 -11.96
CA GLU A 349 -2.95 -11.80 -11.28
C GLU A 349 -1.91 -10.71 -11.59
N GLN A 350 -1.81 -10.31 -12.86
CA GLN A 350 -0.99 -9.18 -13.28
C GLN A 350 -1.45 -7.88 -12.60
N LEU A 351 -2.74 -7.53 -12.68
CA LEU A 351 -3.32 -6.35 -12.05
C LEU A 351 -3.01 -6.30 -10.54
N PHE A 352 -3.18 -7.40 -9.81
CA PHE A 352 -2.83 -7.48 -8.40
C PHE A 352 -1.30 -7.42 -8.16
N SER A 353 -0.46 -7.90 -9.08
CA SER A 353 1.00 -7.71 -9.00
C SER A 353 1.43 -6.25 -9.19
N GLU A 354 0.75 -5.52 -10.08
CA GLU A 354 1.03 -4.11 -10.38
C GLU A 354 0.35 -3.15 -9.38
N LEU A 355 -0.70 -3.57 -8.67
CA LEU A 355 -1.45 -2.74 -7.71
C LEU A 355 -1.04 -2.94 -6.24
N LEU A 356 -0.87 -4.19 -5.79
CA LEU A 356 -0.78 -4.50 -4.36
C LEU A 356 0.65 -4.47 -3.83
N ASP A 357 0.77 -4.20 -2.52
CA ASP A 357 1.96 -4.51 -1.75
C ASP A 357 1.87 -5.96 -1.26
N ARG A 358 2.47 -6.89 -2.03
CA ARG A 358 2.42 -8.32 -1.74
C ARG A 358 3.21 -8.67 -0.47
N ASP A 359 4.30 -7.96 -0.17
CA ASP A 359 5.09 -8.14 1.04
C ASP A 359 4.29 -7.69 2.28
N ALA A 360 3.60 -6.56 2.20
CA ALA A 360 2.73 -6.09 3.28
C ALA A 360 1.50 -7.00 3.45
N GLN A 361 0.85 -7.43 2.37
CA GLN A 361 -0.25 -8.40 2.41
C GLN A 361 0.20 -9.70 3.10
N GLN A 362 1.31 -10.31 2.64
CA GLN A 362 1.83 -11.54 3.23
C GLN A 362 2.24 -11.35 4.70
N THR A 363 2.82 -10.20 5.07
CA THR A 363 3.21 -9.91 6.47
C THR A 363 2.00 -9.74 7.39
N LEU A 364 0.86 -9.27 6.89
CA LEU A 364 -0.37 -9.08 7.66
C LEU A 364 -1.28 -10.32 7.68
N GLU A 365 -1.14 -11.23 6.72
CA GLU A 365 -1.83 -12.53 6.65
C GLU A 365 -0.98 -13.71 7.20
N ALA A 366 0.29 -13.47 7.56
CA ALA A 366 1.15 -14.46 8.21
C ALA A 366 0.74 -14.71 9.67
N ASP A 367 1.09 -15.89 10.19
CA ASP A 367 0.76 -16.31 11.56
C ASP A 367 1.53 -15.49 12.63
N PRO A 368 0.86 -14.93 13.66
CA PRO A 368 -0.59 -14.87 13.87
C PRO A 368 -1.27 -13.79 12.98
N PRO A 369 -2.36 -14.13 12.26
CA PRO A 369 -2.90 -13.31 11.19
C PRO A 369 -3.61 -12.04 11.70
N LEU A 370 -3.11 -10.88 11.27
CA LEU A 370 -3.58 -9.55 11.69
C LEU A 370 -4.76 -9.04 10.86
N ILE A 371 -4.87 -9.49 9.60
CA ILE A 371 -6.00 -9.23 8.71
C ILE A 371 -6.53 -10.54 8.13
N ASN A 372 -7.76 -10.50 7.61
CA ASN A 372 -8.36 -11.58 6.83
C ASN A 372 -8.43 -12.97 7.52
N TRP A 373 -8.29 -13.02 8.85
CA TRP A 373 -8.30 -14.26 9.64
C TRP A 373 -9.68 -14.90 9.77
N SER A 374 -10.76 -14.12 9.75
CA SER A 374 -12.13 -14.64 9.84
C SER A 374 -12.67 -15.01 8.46
N HIS A 375 -13.02 -16.29 8.28
CA HIS A 375 -13.73 -16.78 7.09
C HIS A 375 -15.13 -16.15 6.96
N GLU A 376 -15.81 -15.84 8.08
CA GLU A 376 -17.10 -15.14 8.05
C GLU A 376 -16.94 -13.76 7.41
N LEU A 377 -16.00 -12.95 7.91
CA LEU A 377 -15.80 -11.60 7.38
C LEU A 377 -15.31 -11.64 5.93
N THR A 378 -14.30 -12.45 5.62
CA THR A 378 -13.62 -12.42 4.32
C THR A 378 -14.39 -13.08 3.18
N VAL A 379 -15.05 -14.21 3.43
CA VAL A 379 -15.71 -15.02 2.40
C VAL A 379 -17.22 -14.87 2.47
N THR A 380 -17.83 -15.04 3.65
CA THR A 380 -19.29 -14.99 3.79
C THR A 380 -19.84 -13.56 3.65
N LEU A 381 -19.12 -12.56 4.16
CA LEU A 381 -19.48 -11.13 4.13
C LEU A 381 -18.63 -10.31 3.15
N GLY A 382 -17.88 -10.98 2.24
CA GLY A 382 -17.10 -10.34 1.16
C GLY A 382 -16.01 -9.35 1.59
N SER A 383 -15.77 -9.17 2.89
CA SER A 383 -14.99 -8.06 3.47
C SER A 383 -13.48 -8.33 3.48
N ARG A 384 -12.97 -9.00 2.44
CA ARG A 384 -11.53 -9.26 2.29
C ARG A 384 -10.77 -7.97 2.00
N LEU A 385 -9.75 -7.69 2.81
CA LEU A 385 -8.91 -6.50 2.71
C LEU A 385 -7.67 -6.74 1.84
N TYR A 386 -7.38 -5.77 0.98
CA TYR A 386 -6.24 -5.75 0.07
C TYR A 386 -5.30 -4.57 0.39
N ALA A 387 -4.02 -4.85 0.57
CA ALA A 387 -2.97 -3.87 0.84
C ALA A 387 -2.51 -3.18 -0.45
N LEU A 388 -2.89 -1.92 -0.63
CA LEU A 388 -2.47 -1.12 -1.79
C LEU A 388 -1.02 -0.65 -1.66
N TRP A 389 -0.23 -0.80 -2.71
CA TRP A 389 1.12 -0.28 -2.78
C TRP A 389 1.15 1.26 -2.78
N ASN A 390 2.14 1.86 -2.12
CA ASN A 390 2.44 3.30 -2.20
C ASN A 390 3.95 3.61 -2.14
N ARG A 391 4.30 4.89 -2.26
CA ARG A 391 5.70 5.35 -2.29
C ARG A 391 6.31 5.31 -0.88
N SER A 392 7.31 4.44 -0.69
CA SER A 392 8.07 4.30 0.57
C SER A 392 9.01 5.49 0.89
N ALA A 393 8.68 6.70 0.45
CA ALA A 393 9.46 7.93 0.58
C ALA A 393 9.07 8.75 1.83
N GLY A 394 8.83 8.08 2.97
CA GLY A 394 8.54 8.73 4.27
C GLY A 394 7.19 9.46 4.40
N ASP A 395 6.37 9.51 3.36
CA ASP A 395 5.00 10.06 3.37
C ASP A 395 3.90 8.97 3.42
N CYS A 396 4.28 7.67 3.52
CA CYS A 396 3.38 6.52 3.34
C CYS A 396 2.10 6.54 4.19
N LEU A 397 2.12 7.10 5.41
CA LEU A 397 0.90 7.27 6.23
C LEU A 397 -0.15 8.15 5.54
N LEU A 398 0.28 9.26 4.95
CA LEU A 398 -0.60 10.23 4.30
C LEU A 398 -1.09 9.69 2.96
N ASP A 399 -0.22 9.00 2.23
CA ASP A 399 -0.61 8.28 1.02
C ASP A 399 -1.62 7.18 1.32
N ALA A 400 -1.41 6.38 2.37
CA ALA A 400 -2.34 5.33 2.76
C ALA A 400 -3.71 5.89 3.18
N VAL A 401 -3.76 7.02 3.91
CA VAL A 401 -5.03 7.70 4.24
C VAL A 401 -5.70 8.29 2.99
N CYS A 402 -4.97 8.96 2.09
CA CYS A 402 -5.51 9.47 0.84
C CYS A 402 -5.92 8.35 -0.14
N GLN A 403 -5.27 7.19 -0.11
CA GLN A 403 -5.67 6.00 -0.85
C GLN A 403 -6.96 5.40 -0.28
N ALA A 404 -7.02 5.13 1.03
CA ALA A 404 -8.20 4.55 1.68
C ALA A 404 -9.45 5.44 1.59
N ALA A 405 -9.28 6.77 1.50
CA ALA A 405 -10.38 7.71 1.30
C ALA A 405 -10.71 7.96 -0.18
N TYR A 406 -9.71 8.18 -1.04
CA TYR A 406 -9.90 8.74 -2.39
C TYR A 406 -9.27 7.94 -3.54
N GLY A 407 -8.39 6.98 -3.27
CA GLY A 407 -7.66 6.21 -4.29
C GLY A 407 -6.42 6.90 -4.87
N VAL A 408 -5.90 7.95 -4.21
CA VAL A 408 -4.74 8.74 -4.70
C VAL A 408 -3.69 8.98 -3.62
N PHE A 409 -2.45 9.24 -4.05
CA PHE A 409 -1.34 9.67 -3.18
C PHE A 409 -1.43 11.17 -2.83
N ASP A 410 -0.94 11.61 -1.66
CA ASP A 410 -0.84 13.03 -1.28
C ASP A 410 0.38 13.71 -1.93
N ARG A 411 0.44 13.71 -3.28
CA ARG A 411 1.59 14.29 -4.02
C ARG A 411 1.77 15.79 -3.85
N HIS A 412 0.77 16.49 -3.33
CA HIS A 412 0.82 17.95 -3.12
C HIS A 412 0.96 18.32 -1.64
N ASN A 413 1.18 17.33 -0.75
CA ASN A 413 1.32 17.51 0.69
C ASN A 413 0.15 18.27 1.34
N ALA A 414 -1.07 18.15 0.79
CA ALA A 414 -2.24 18.89 1.25
C ALA A 414 -2.80 18.30 2.55
N LEU A 415 -2.75 16.97 2.69
CA LEU A 415 -3.07 16.31 3.96
C LEU A 415 -1.91 16.48 4.96
N ARG A 416 -0.65 16.51 4.49
CA ARG A 416 0.50 16.84 5.35
C ARG A 416 0.40 18.24 5.96
N ALA A 417 0.01 19.23 5.16
CA ALA A 417 -0.20 20.61 5.61
C ALA A 417 -1.31 20.67 6.66
N ALA A 418 -2.49 20.11 6.38
CA ALA A 418 -3.61 20.09 7.34
C ALA A 418 -3.27 19.38 8.67
N LEU A 419 -2.45 18.32 8.64
CA LEU A 419 -1.90 17.66 9.82
C LEU A 419 -0.94 18.57 10.61
N ALA A 420 0.02 19.19 9.92
CA ALA A 420 1.01 20.08 10.55
C ALA A 420 0.35 21.33 11.15
N ASP A 421 -0.57 21.96 10.41
CA ASP A 421 -1.35 23.11 10.87
C ASP A 421 -2.23 22.74 12.07
N THR A 422 -2.87 21.57 12.05
CA THR A 422 -3.68 21.08 13.18
C THR A 422 -2.82 20.92 14.44
N LEU A 423 -1.68 20.24 14.34
CA LEU A 423 -0.78 20.03 15.47
C LEU A 423 -0.13 21.33 15.96
N HIS A 424 0.07 22.33 15.09
CA HIS A 424 0.60 23.64 15.46
C HIS A 424 -0.46 24.52 16.16
N HIS A 425 -1.63 24.72 15.54
CA HIS A 425 -2.65 25.64 16.04
C HIS A 425 -3.44 25.06 17.22
N ALA A 426 -3.78 23.77 17.17
CA ALA A 426 -4.51 23.08 18.23
C ALA A 426 -3.58 22.33 19.21
N HIS A 427 -2.29 22.74 19.28
CA HIS A 427 -1.23 22.07 20.04
C HIS A 427 -1.63 21.74 21.49
N ARG A 428 -2.39 22.62 22.15
CA ARG A 428 -2.78 22.45 23.56
C ARG A 428 -3.60 21.18 23.78
N SER A 429 -4.71 21.02 23.06
CA SER A 429 -5.63 19.88 23.23
C SER A 429 -4.99 18.56 22.83
N PHE A 430 -4.13 18.57 21.80
CA PHE A 430 -3.36 17.38 21.42
C PHE A 430 -2.23 17.07 22.42
N TYR A 431 -1.52 18.06 22.97
CA TYR A 431 -0.50 17.87 23.99
C TYR A 431 -1.11 17.33 25.30
N GLU A 432 -2.20 17.91 25.79
CA GLU A 432 -2.87 17.48 27.02
C GLU A 432 -3.26 15.99 26.95
N ARG A 433 -3.83 15.52 25.83
CA ARG A 433 -4.22 14.11 25.65
C ARG A 433 -3.02 13.19 25.32
N TRP A 434 -2.06 13.65 24.50
CA TRP A 434 -0.82 12.91 24.23
C TRP A 434 0.03 12.69 25.50
N GLN A 435 0.19 13.73 26.31
CA GLN A 435 1.03 13.69 27.51
C GLN A 435 0.46 12.75 28.59
N ALA A 436 -0.87 12.67 28.70
CA ALA A 436 -1.53 11.68 29.55
C ALA A 436 -1.24 10.26 29.06
N TRP A 437 -1.40 10.00 27.76
CA TRP A 437 -1.12 8.70 27.14
C TRP A 437 0.33 8.25 27.34
N GLU A 438 1.32 9.10 27.05
CA GLU A 438 2.74 8.73 27.24
C GLU A 438 3.07 8.43 28.70
N ARG A 439 2.46 9.12 29.67
CA ARG A 439 2.66 8.80 31.11
C ARG A 439 2.10 7.43 31.48
N VAL A 440 0.95 7.03 30.93
CA VAL A 440 0.41 5.66 31.08
C VAL A 440 1.32 4.65 30.40
N GLN A 441 1.71 4.89 29.15
CA GLN A 441 2.57 4.01 28.34
C GLN A 441 3.99 3.85 28.92
N ALA A 442 4.51 4.86 29.62
CA ALA A 442 5.77 4.81 30.35
C ALA A 442 5.64 4.11 31.71
N ALA A 443 4.54 4.32 32.44
CA ALA A 443 4.29 3.63 33.71
C ALA A 443 4.21 2.10 33.53
N LEU A 444 3.64 1.63 32.41
CA LEU A 444 3.68 0.21 32.00
C LEU A 444 5.10 -0.33 31.75
N LEU A 445 6.08 0.55 31.48
CA LEU A 445 7.50 0.24 31.36
C LEU A 445 8.30 0.56 32.65
N GLN A 446 7.61 0.82 33.78
CA GLN A 446 8.20 1.23 35.05
C GLN A 446 9.06 2.51 34.97
N TYR A 447 8.71 3.41 34.04
CA TYR A 447 9.40 4.67 33.76
C TYR A 447 8.44 5.87 33.95
N ALA A 448 8.97 7.00 34.39
CA ALA A 448 8.24 8.25 34.58
C ALA A 448 8.96 9.40 33.86
N PRO A 449 8.48 9.85 32.68
CA PRO A 449 9.12 10.91 31.92
C PRO A 449 8.87 12.28 32.56
N ASP A 450 9.92 13.11 32.63
CA ASP A 450 9.82 14.45 33.16
C ASP A 450 9.19 15.45 32.15
N GLU A 451 8.79 16.61 32.65
CA GLU A 451 8.11 17.64 31.84
C GLU A 451 9.00 18.24 30.74
N GLN A 452 10.32 18.23 30.89
CA GLN A 452 11.27 18.69 29.87
C GLN A 452 11.47 17.62 28.78
N GLN A 453 11.54 16.34 29.15
CA GLN A 453 11.57 15.20 28.24
C GLN A 453 10.31 15.18 27.36
N LEU A 454 9.13 15.35 27.96
CA LEU A 454 7.85 15.41 27.25
C LEU A 454 7.76 16.60 26.29
N ARG A 455 8.19 17.80 26.70
CA ARG A 455 8.25 18.97 25.80
C ARG A 455 9.25 18.77 24.64
N ALA A 456 10.36 18.08 24.90
CA ALA A 456 11.36 17.81 23.86
C ALA A 456 10.85 16.79 22.82
N GLU A 457 10.09 15.76 23.22
CA GLU A 457 9.47 14.83 22.28
C GLU A 457 8.30 15.46 21.51
N TRP A 458 7.46 16.26 22.19
CA TRP A 458 6.43 17.05 21.52
C TRP A 458 7.02 17.94 20.42
N GLY A 459 8.13 18.64 20.70
CA GLY A 459 8.85 19.44 19.71
C GLY A 459 9.40 18.61 18.53
N ARG A 460 9.86 17.38 18.76
CA ARG A 460 10.30 16.46 17.70
C ARG A 460 9.13 16.06 16.79
N MET A 461 7.96 15.74 17.36
CA MET A 461 6.78 15.38 16.58
C MET A 461 6.21 16.54 15.76
N LEU A 462 6.10 17.75 16.34
CA LEU A 462 5.73 18.95 15.57
C LEU A 462 6.68 19.16 14.37
N ALA A 463 7.99 19.01 14.60
CA ALA A 463 8.99 19.10 13.55
C ALA A 463 8.97 17.91 12.57
N ALA A 464 8.29 16.79 12.87
CA ALA A 464 8.09 15.69 11.94
C ALA A 464 6.86 15.94 11.03
N ALA A 465 5.75 16.40 11.60
CA ALA A 465 4.56 16.76 10.83
C ALA A 465 4.90 17.79 9.72
N ALA A 466 5.61 18.86 10.09
CA ALA A 466 5.92 19.99 9.21
C ALA A 466 6.97 19.72 8.11
N ARG A 467 7.69 18.59 8.12
CA ARG A 467 8.74 18.27 7.12
C ARG A 467 8.33 17.05 6.29
N PRO A 468 8.17 17.17 4.96
CA PRO A 468 7.96 16.02 4.08
C PRO A 468 9.03 14.93 4.26
N HIS A 469 8.66 13.68 3.95
CA HIS A 469 9.55 12.52 4.01
C HIS A 469 10.09 12.12 5.40
N THR A 470 9.80 12.86 6.49
CA THR A 470 10.16 12.42 7.85
C THR A 470 9.10 11.49 8.44
N PRO A 471 9.51 10.41 9.14
CA PRO A 471 8.58 9.39 9.67
C PRO A 471 7.62 9.95 10.71
N LEU A 472 6.38 9.43 10.69
CA LEU A 472 5.27 9.89 11.52
C LEU A 472 4.92 8.86 12.61
N HIS A 473 4.67 9.38 13.81
CA HIS A 473 4.37 8.62 15.04
C HIS A 473 2.86 8.51 15.31
N GLN A 474 2.42 7.67 16.25
CA GLN A 474 1.00 7.40 16.59
C GLN A 474 0.14 8.67 16.73
N LEU A 475 0.67 9.73 17.35
CA LEU A 475 0.01 11.04 17.47
C LEU A 475 -0.49 11.59 16.13
N HIS A 476 0.23 11.33 15.04
CA HIS A 476 -0.12 11.80 13.71
C HIS A 476 -1.27 10.99 13.11
N VAL A 477 -1.40 9.70 13.44
CA VAL A 477 -2.58 8.89 13.08
C VAL A 477 -3.81 9.41 13.84
N PHE A 478 -3.65 9.72 15.14
CA PHE A 478 -4.68 10.35 15.96
C PHE A 478 -5.10 11.73 15.43
N ALA A 479 -4.15 12.61 15.11
CA ALA A 479 -4.43 13.91 14.52
C ALA A 479 -5.07 13.78 13.12
N LEU A 480 -4.66 12.80 12.31
CA LEU A 480 -5.31 12.51 11.02
C LEU A 480 -6.75 12.03 11.21
N ALA A 481 -7.09 11.26 12.24
CA ALA A 481 -8.49 10.91 12.54
C ALA A 481 -9.35 12.18 12.74
N HIS A 482 -8.81 13.22 13.40
CA HIS A 482 -9.47 14.52 13.57
C HIS A 482 -9.57 15.32 12.27
N VAL A 483 -8.50 15.33 11.45
CA VAL A 483 -8.50 16.01 10.15
C VAL A 483 -9.48 15.33 9.18
N MET A 484 -9.55 14.01 9.15
CA MET A 484 -10.54 13.29 8.35
C MET A 484 -11.96 13.41 8.93
N ARG A 485 -12.11 13.72 10.24
CA ARG A 485 -13.34 13.58 11.05
C ARG A 485 -13.89 12.15 11.03
N ARG A 486 -13.01 11.14 11.11
CA ARG A 486 -13.37 9.70 11.07
C ARG A 486 -12.42 8.89 11.95
N PRO A 487 -12.87 7.80 12.57
CA PRO A 487 -11.99 6.78 13.10
C PRO A 487 -11.01 6.23 12.05
N ILE A 488 -9.81 5.87 12.49
CA ILE A 488 -8.83 5.13 11.69
C ILE A 488 -8.49 3.84 12.44
N VAL A 489 -8.70 2.68 11.81
CA VAL A 489 -8.32 1.37 12.33
C VAL A 489 -7.02 0.94 11.66
N VAL A 490 -6.03 0.54 12.47
CA VAL A 490 -4.73 0.10 12.00
C VAL A 490 -4.48 -1.34 12.44
N TYR A 491 -4.30 -2.24 11.47
CA TYR A 491 -3.79 -3.59 11.70
C TYR A 491 -2.29 -3.58 11.42
N GLY A 492 -1.46 -4.14 12.31
CA GLY A 492 -0.02 -4.08 12.09
C GLY A 492 0.81 -4.87 13.08
N VAL A 493 2.05 -5.13 12.69
CA VAL A 493 3.00 -5.92 13.49
C VAL A 493 3.40 -5.15 14.75
N ASN A 494 3.37 -5.83 15.91
CA ASN A 494 3.75 -5.21 17.19
C ASN A 494 5.27 -5.04 17.37
N VAL A 495 6.09 -5.61 16.49
CA VAL A 495 7.56 -5.50 16.48
C VAL A 495 8.04 -5.24 15.06
N VAL A 496 8.92 -4.25 14.89
CA VAL A 496 9.64 -4.04 13.63
C VAL A 496 10.91 -4.87 13.66
N ASN A 497 11.06 -5.79 12.72
CA ASN A 497 12.28 -6.59 12.56
C ASN A 497 13.22 -5.98 11.51
N SER A 498 14.52 -6.17 11.70
CA SER A 498 15.58 -5.84 10.73
C SER A 498 15.48 -6.76 9.52
N PHE A 499 16.22 -6.43 8.45
CA PHE A 499 16.36 -7.33 7.29
C PHE A 499 17.04 -8.67 7.62
N ARG A 500 17.59 -8.83 8.84
CA ARG A 500 18.16 -10.08 9.37
C ARG A 500 17.19 -10.82 10.31
N GLY A 501 15.97 -10.29 10.52
CA GLY A 501 14.98 -10.83 11.45
C GLY A 501 15.12 -10.36 12.90
N GLU A 502 16.10 -9.52 13.22
CA GLU A 502 16.35 -9.04 14.59
C GLU A 502 15.33 -7.96 14.99
N ALA A 503 14.75 -8.05 16.19
CA ALA A 503 13.80 -7.04 16.67
C ALA A 503 14.49 -5.66 16.87
N LEU A 504 14.12 -4.67 16.05
CA LEU A 504 14.61 -3.29 16.15
C LEU A 504 13.84 -2.47 17.20
N GLY A 505 12.60 -2.84 17.49
CA GLY A 505 11.76 -2.18 18.50
C GLY A 505 10.27 -2.48 18.34
N PHE A 506 9.47 -2.09 19.33
CA PHE A 506 8.02 -2.29 19.32
C PHE A 506 7.30 -1.28 18.43
N ALA A 507 6.53 -1.76 17.48
CA ALA A 507 5.62 -0.95 16.67
C ALA A 507 4.23 -0.90 17.31
N ARG A 508 4.04 0.05 18.22
CA ARG A 508 2.74 0.31 18.88
C ARG A 508 1.76 1.06 17.96
N PHE A 509 1.60 0.62 16.71
CA PHE A 509 0.67 1.22 15.74
C PHE A 509 -0.62 0.42 15.55
N GLN A 510 -0.67 -0.85 15.95
CA GLN A 510 -1.92 -1.61 15.93
C GLN A 510 -2.93 -0.96 16.90
N GLY A 511 -4.17 -0.77 16.44
CA GLY A 511 -5.23 -0.22 17.28
C GLY A 511 -6.27 0.64 16.57
N ILE A 512 -7.11 1.28 17.38
CA ILE A 512 -8.21 2.14 16.96
C ILE A 512 -7.88 3.59 17.34
N TYR A 513 -7.85 4.49 16.36
CA TYR A 513 -7.63 5.92 16.55
C TYR A 513 -8.93 6.68 16.35
N LEU A 514 -9.50 7.18 17.44
CA LEU A 514 -10.79 7.89 17.46
C LEU A 514 -10.60 9.42 17.45
N PRO A 515 -11.47 10.19 16.80
CA PRO A 515 -11.39 11.66 16.77
C PRO A 515 -11.91 12.35 18.06
N LEU A 516 -11.36 11.94 19.22
CA LEU A 516 -11.84 12.22 20.60
C LEU A 516 -11.80 13.69 21.07
N LEU A 517 -11.37 14.64 20.24
CA LEU A 517 -11.43 16.09 20.49
C LEU A 517 -12.54 16.78 19.67
N TRP A 518 -13.36 16.00 18.95
CA TRP A 518 -14.62 16.43 18.36
C TRP A 518 -15.83 15.96 19.20
N GLU A 519 -17.03 16.43 18.84
CA GLU A 519 -18.28 15.78 19.23
C GLU A 519 -18.53 14.58 18.29
N PRO A 520 -19.05 13.44 18.76
CA PRO A 520 -19.30 12.25 17.92
C PRO A 520 -20.18 12.55 16.69
N GLU A 521 -21.17 13.43 16.84
CA GLU A 521 -22.14 13.83 15.80
C GLU A 521 -21.48 14.67 14.70
N PHE A 522 -20.30 15.23 14.95
CA PHE A 522 -19.51 15.94 13.94
C PHE A 522 -18.64 15.00 13.10
N CYS A 523 -18.57 13.71 13.41
CA CYS A 523 -17.70 12.73 12.76
C CYS A 523 -18.46 11.61 12.01
N SER A 524 -17.82 11.05 10.98
CA SER A 524 -18.31 9.83 10.34
C SER A 524 -18.05 8.64 11.23
N LYS A 525 -19.07 7.81 11.47
CA LYS A 525 -18.94 6.51 12.16
C LYS A 525 -18.38 5.39 11.27
N SER A 526 -18.14 5.69 9.98
CA SER A 526 -17.49 4.79 9.03
C SER A 526 -15.97 5.00 9.04
N PRO A 527 -15.17 4.01 9.50
CA PRO A 527 -13.72 4.14 9.62
C PRO A 527 -12.98 4.16 8.29
N LEU A 528 -11.72 4.61 8.33
CA LEU A 528 -10.69 4.26 7.34
C LEU A 528 -9.81 3.12 7.89
N CYS A 529 -9.20 2.34 7.00
CA CYS A 529 -8.43 1.15 7.35
C CYS A 529 -7.00 1.19 6.78
N LEU A 530 -6.00 0.93 7.62
CA LEU A 530 -4.58 0.96 7.27
C LEU A 530 -3.87 -0.31 7.75
N GLY A 531 -2.90 -0.77 6.97
CA GLY A 531 -1.96 -1.82 7.35
C GLY A 531 -0.61 -1.21 7.73
N TYR A 532 0.03 -1.66 8.80
CA TYR A 532 1.37 -1.23 9.22
C TYR A 532 2.35 -2.42 9.32
N THR A 533 3.48 -2.34 8.62
CA THR A 533 4.50 -3.41 8.59
C THR A 533 5.91 -2.89 8.92
N ARG A 534 6.89 -3.04 8.03
CA ARG A 534 8.32 -2.78 8.28
C ARG A 534 8.67 -1.28 8.24
N GLY A 535 8.05 -0.48 9.11
CA GLY A 535 8.15 0.98 9.08
C GLY A 535 7.29 1.64 8.00
N HIS A 536 6.33 0.90 7.43
CA HIS A 536 5.56 1.29 6.24
C HIS A 536 4.05 1.20 6.49
N PHE A 537 3.30 2.20 6.02
CA PHE A 537 1.83 2.19 6.02
C PHE A 537 1.29 1.87 4.62
N SER A 538 0.32 0.97 4.53
CA SER A 538 -0.43 0.64 3.32
C SER A 538 -1.91 0.93 3.53
N ALA A 539 -2.64 1.33 2.49
CA ALA A 539 -4.10 1.38 2.58
C ALA A 539 -4.65 -0.05 2.53
N LEU A 540 -5.55 -0.40 3.46
CA LEU A 540 -6.29 -1.65 3.41
C LEU A 540 -7.70 -1.35 2.91
N VAL A 541 -8.06 -1.91 1.77
CA VAL A 541 -9.33 -1.60 1.09
C VAL A 541 -10.10 -2.88 0.74
N PRO A 542 -11.43 -2.87 0.81
CA PRO A 542 -12.26 -3.96 0.34
C PRO A 542 -12.35 -3.96 -1.19
N MET A 543 -12.87 -5.06 -1.74
CA MET A 543 -13.52 -5.04 -3.05
C MET A 543 -15.01 -4.75 -2.86
N GLU A 544 -15.63 -4.03 -3.80
CA GLU A 544 -17.08 -3.93 -3.86
C GLU A 544 -17.70 -5.31 -4.10
N PRO A 545 -18.84 -5.64 -3.46
CA PRO A 545 -19.54 -6.88 -3.76
C PRO A 545 -20.01 -6.90 -5.22
N TYR A 546 -20.12 -8.08 -5.84
CA TYR A 546 -20.64 -8.23 -7.20
C TYR A 546 -22.17 -8.01 -7.24
N SER A 547 -22.57 -6.75 -7.07
CA SER A 547 -23.94 -6.29 -7.16
C SER A 547 -24.46 -6.50 -8.58
N SER A 548 -25.56 -7.24 -8.72
CA SER A 548 -26.03 -7.77 -10.00
C SER A 548 -26.63 -6.69 -10.91
N ARG A 549 -25.76 -5.91 -11.56
CA ARG A 549 -26.08 -4.84 -12.55
C ARG A 549 -26.91 -5.30 -13.77
N HIS A 550 -27.31 -6.57 -13.82
CA HIS A 550 -28.15 -7.15 -14.86
C HIS A 550 -29.57 -7.54 -14.41
N THR A 551 -29.98 -7.33 -13.14
CA THR A 551 -31.40 -7.43 -12.73
C THR A 551 -32.17 -6.12 -12.96
N TYR A 552 -32.08 -5.60 -14.20
CA TYR A 552 -33.16 -4.77 -14.71
C TYR A 552 -34.34 -5.69 -15.05
N ILE A 553 -35.57 -5.23 -14.80
CA ILE A 553 -36.83 -6.02 -14.80
C ILE A 553 -37.03 -6.81 -13.50
N CYS A 554 -38.02 -6.38 -12.71
CA CYS A 554 -38.69 -7.09 -11.63
C CYS A 554 -37.85 -7.59 -10.44
N ARG A 555 -37.65 -6.70 -9.45
CA ARG A 555 -37.88 -7.07 -8.04
C ARG A 555 -38.56 -5.93 -7.28
N GLU A 556 -39.53 -6.29 -6.46
CA GLU A 556 -40.19 -5.37 -5.52
C GLU A 556 -39.26 -5.07 -4.33
N GLN A 557 -39.68 -4.13 -3.47
CA GLN A 557 -38.90 -3.60 -2.35
C GLN A 557 -38.43 -4.71 -1.40
N GLN A 558 -37.20 -5.19 -1.60
CA GLN A 558 -36.38 -5.70 -0.50
C GLN A 558 -35.64 -4.51 0.13
N GLU A 559 -35.35 -4.63 1.42
CA GLU A 559 -34.74 -3.59 2.25
C GLU A 559 -33.44 -3.05 1.63
N GLU A 560 -33.09 -1.80 1.94
CA GLU A 560 -31.89 -1.12 1.42
C GLU A 560 -30.63 -1.90 1.85
N ASN A 561 -30.20 -2.83 0.99
CA ASN A 561 -29.10 -3.74 1.26
C ASN A 561 -27.78 -3.02 1.01
N GLU A 562 -27.50 -2.03 1.87
CA GLU A 562 -26.32 -1.17 1.79
C GLU A 562 -25.04 -2.00 1.67
N GLU A 563 -24.20 -1.68 0.70
CA GLU A 563 -22.94 -2.40 0.48
C GLU A 563 -21.98 -2.08 1.66
N MET A 564 -21.90 -3.00 2.63
CA MET A 564 -21.10 -2.83 3.85
C MET A 564 -19.87 -3.76 3.86
N THR A 565 -18.74 -3.18 4.25
CA THR A 565 -17.53 -3.92 4.63
C THR A 565 -17.45 -4.02 6.15
N PHE A 566 -17.12 -5.19 6.68
CA PHE A 566 -16.99 -5.47 8.11
C PHE A 566 -15.51 -5.56 8.51
N LEU A 567 -15.03 -4.57 9.26
CA LEU A 567 -13.66 -4.50 9.76
C LEU A 567 -13.59 -5.03 11.20
N PRO A 568 -12.84 -6.11 11.52
CA PRO A 568 -12.76 -6.64 12.87
C PRO A 568 -12.17 -5.61 13.84
N LEU A 569 -12.85 -5.37 14.96
CA LEU A 569 -12.38 -4.51 16.05
C LEU A 569 -11.61 -5.29 17.12
N THR A 570 -11.44 -6.60 16.90
CA THR A 570 -10.62 -7.50 17.70
C THR A 570 -9.44 -8.04 16.90
N ASP A 571 -8.46 -8.62 17.59
CA ASP A 571 -7.56 -9.62 17.00
C ASP A 571 -8.27 -10.97 16.78
N CYS A 572 -7.52 -11.95 16.28
CA CYS A 572 -8.00 -13.31 16.01
C CYS A 572 -8.30 -14.14 17.27
N GLU A 573 -7.90 -13.67 18.46
CA GLU A 573 -8.24 -14.28 19.75
C GLU A 573 -9.54 -13.71 20.34
N GLY A 574 -10.15 -12.71 19.65
CA GLY A 574 -11.38 -12.05 20.10
C GLY A 574 -11.15 -10.91 21.09
N LYS A 575 -9.90 -10.52 21.35
CA LYS A 575 -9.55 -9.41 22.23
C LYS A 575 -9.63 -8.08 21.49
N LEU A 576 -10.22 -7.06 22.14
CA LEU A 576 -10.36 -5.71 21.58
C LEU A 576 -9.00 -5.11 21.17
N LEU A 577 -8.94 -4.51 19.98
CA LEU A 577 -7.76 -3.79 19.51
C LEU A 577 -7.50 -2.55 20.40
N PRO A 578 -6.22 -2.22 20.73
CA PRO A 578 -5.91 -1.10 21.62
C PRO A 578 -6.54 0.22 21.17
N VAL A 579 -7.30 0.88 22.04
CA VAL A 579 -7.87 2.20 21.73
C VAL A 579 -6.87 3.28 22.12
N HIS A 580 -6.37 4.04 21.14
CA HIS A 580 -5.25 4.95 21.34
C HIS A 580 -5.69 6.31 21.93
N PHE A 581 -4.85 6.85 22.81
CA PHE A 581 -5.00 8.17 23.42
C PHE A 581 -6.24 8.38 24.31
N LEU A 582 -6.80 7.31 24.88
CA LEU A 582 -7.87 7.41 25.89
C LEU A 582 -7.39 8.12 27.17
N THR A 583 -8.33 8.75 27.89
CA THR A 583 -8.13 9.18 29.29
C THR A 583 -8.32 8.00 30.25
N CYS A 584 -7.85 8.14 31.50
CA CYS A 584 -8.02 7.10 32.53
C CYS A 584 -9.50 6.71 32.76
N ASP A 585 -10.42 7.67 32.61
CA ASP A 585 -11.86 7.42 32.76
C ASP A 585 -12.43 6.68 31.53
N GLU A 586 -12.02 7.08 30.33
CA GLU A 586 -12.41 6.41 29.07
C GLU A 586 -11.88 4.97 28.99
N MET A 587 -10.70 4.70 29.56
CA MET A 587 -10.12 3.34 29.68
C MET A 587 -10.94 2.39 30.57
N SER A 588 -11.90 2.89 31.35
CA SER A 588 -12.82 2.02 32.12
C SER A 588 -13.96 1.43 31.29
N ASP A 589 -14.21 1.97 30.08
CA ASP A 589 -15.27 1.56 29.15
C ASP A 589 -14.78 1.65 27.69
N GLU A 590 -13.67 0.98 27.37
CA GLU A 590 -13.06 1.06 26.02
C GLU A 590 -14.05 0.64 24.92
N GLU A 591 -14.88 -0.39 25.15
CA GLU A 591 -15.87 -0.86 24.17
C GLU A 591 -17.05 0.12 24.03
N GLY A 592 -17.57 0.70 25.13
CA GLY A 592 -18.63 1.70 25.07
C GLY A 592 -18.18 3.02 24.44
N VAL A 593 -16.90 3.39 24.59
CA VAL A 593 -16.26 4.46 23.81
C VAL A 593 -16.20 4.08 22.33
N VAL A 594 -15.69 2.89 21.98
CA VAL A 594 -15.64 2.39 20.59
C VAL A 594 -17.03 2.39 19.92
N ARG A 595 -18.07 1.87 20.60
CA ARG A 595 -19.46 1.84 20.11
C ARG A 595 -20.10 3.22 19.95
N ARG A 596 -19.62 4.23 20.69
CA ARG A 596 -20.08 5.63 20.54
C ARG A 596 -19.60 6.22 19.21
N TRP A 597 -18.35 5.96 18.85
CA TRP A 597 -17.64 6.57 17.73
C TRP A 597 -17.69 5.79 16.42
N LEU A 598 -17.92 4.48 16.46
CA LEU A 598 -17.97 3.58 15.29
C LEU A 598 -19.36 3.00 15.08
N SER A 599 -19.69 2.63 13.85
CA SER A 599 -20.87 1.81 13.53
C SER A 599 -20.58 0.34 13.85
N ALA A 600 -20.42 0.03 15.15
CA ALA A 600 -19.96 -1.27 15.63
C ALA A 600 -21.12 -2.26 15.83
N CYS A 601 -20.96 -3.48 15.31
CA CYS A 601 -21.89 -4.60 15.48
C CYS A 601 -21.14 -5.90 15.81
N VAL A 602 -21.83 -6.87 16.38
CA VAL A 602 -21.35 -8.25 16.49
C VAL A 602 -21.92 -9.04 15.32
N THR A 603 -21.09 -9.86 14.65
CA THR A 603 -21.49 -10.70 13.52
C THR A 603 -22.12 -12.03 13.98
N GLY A 604 -22.59 -12.86 13.06
CA GLY A 604 -23.24 -14.14 13.38
C GLY A 604 -22.29 -15.15 14.03
N GLY A 605 -21.02 -15.13 13.64
CA GLY A 605 -19.91 -15.85 14.27
C GLY A 605 -19.35 -15.19 15.55
N GLY A 606 -19.97 -14.12 16.05
CA GLY A 606 -19.59 -13.48 17.30
C GLY A 606 -18.45 -12.46 17.21
N VAL A 607 -17.92 -12.15 16.02
CA VAL A 607 -16.83 -11.16 15.87
C VAL A 607 -17.37 -9.74 16.01
N LEU A 608 -16.79 -8.95 16.91
CA LEU A 608 -17.06 -7.52 17.00
C LEU A 608 -16.37 -6.79 15.84
N ALA A 609 -17.15 -6.12 15.00
CA ALA A 609 -16.67 -5.45 13.79
C ALA A 609 -17.30 -4.07 13.58
N ALA A 610 -16.57 -3.15 12.94
CA ALA A 610 -17.10 -1.88 12.46
C ALA A 610 -17.64 -2.02 11.03
N ARG A 611 -18.84 -1.49 10.81
CA ARG A 611 -19.45 -1.33 9.49
C ARG A 611 -18.84 -0.13 8.77
N GLN A 612 -18.09 -0.41 7.72
CA GLN A 612 -17.63 0.57 6.74
C GLN A 612 -18.61 0.56 5.55
N GLN A 613 -19.53 1.53 5.53
CA GLN A 613 -20.50 1.73 4.46
C GLN A 613 -19.80 2.18 3.16
N LEU A 614 -19.94 1.39 2.10
CA LEU A 614 -19.54 1.77 0.74
C LEU A 614 -20.60 2.73 0.18
N HIS A 615 -20.14 3.76 -0.52
CA HIS A 615 -20.98 4.83 -1.07
C HIS A 615 -20.82 4.85 -2.59
N GLN A 616 -21.82 5.39 -3.31
CA GLN A 616 -21.67 5.60 -4.75
C GLN A 616 -20.42 6.47 -5.03
N ARG A 617 -19.49 5.92 -5.84
CA ARG A 617 -18.19 6.55 -6.12
C ARG A 617 -18.35 7.97 -6.68
N PRO A 618 -17.60 8.97 -6.16
CA PRO A 618 -17.52 10.29 -6.79
C PRO A 618 -17.06 10.21 -8.24
N LEU A 619 -17.63 11.04 -9.12
CA LEU A 619 -17.44 10.98 -10.58
C LEU A 619 -15.96 10.88 -11.02
N LEU A 620 -15.07 11.69 -10.43
CA LEU A 620 -13.64 11.68 -10.77
C LEU A 620 -12.94 10.36 -10.38
N GLN A 621 -13.37 9.72 -9.29
CA GLN A 621 -12.85 8.43 -8.85
C GLN A 621 -13.39 7.29 -9.73
N ALA A 622 -14.67 7.34 -10.09
CA ALA A 622 -15.26 6.41 -11.06
C ALA A 622 -14.56 6.48 -12.43
N GLN A 623 -14.33 7.68 -12.96
CA GLN A 623 -13.57 7.89 -14.21
C GLN A 623 -12.11 7.40 -14.10
N MET A 624 -11.44 7.65 -12.96
CA MET A 624 -10.06 7.21 -12.72
C MET A 624 -9.95 5.67 -12.70
N LEU A 625 -10.91 5.00 -12.08
CA LEU A 625 -10.98 3.53 -12.06
C LEU A 625 -11.34 2.95 -13.43
N GLU A 626 -12.21 3.59 -14.19
CA GLU A 626 -12.59 3.14 -15.53
C GLU A 626 -11.46 3.32 -16.56
N GLU A 627 -10.70 4.43 -16.53
CA GLU A 627 -9.47 4.56 -17.35
C GLU A 627 -8.44 3.47 -17.00
N TRP A 628 -8.33 3.12 -15.71
CA TRP A 628 -7.42 2.10 -15.19
C TRP A 628 -7.85 0.66 -15.56
N LEU A 629 -9.11 0.29 -15.38
CA LEU A 629 -9.65 -1.01 -15.82
C LEU A 629 -9.52 -1.18 -17.35
N ASN A 630 -9.78 -0.12 -18.11
CA ASN A 630 -9.62 -0.16 -19.57
C ASN A 630 -8.17 -0.37 -20.02
N HIS A 631 -7.16 -0.10 -19.20
CA HIS A 631 -5.78 -0.50 -19.49
C HIS A 631 -5.67 -2.04 -19.59
N TYR A 632 -6.18 -2.75 -18.58
CA TYR A 632 -6.15 -4.22 -18.52
C TYR A 632 -7.10 -4.87 -19.54
N ARG A 633 -8.30 -4.31 -19.75
CA ARG A 633 -9.25 -4.75 -20.81
C ARG A 633 -8.61 -4.64 -22.21
N ARG A 634 -7.77 -3.62 -22.48
CA ARG A 634 -7.00 -3.52 -23.73
C ARG A 634 -5.83 -4.52 -23.81
N LEU A 635 -5.16 -4.81 -22.70
CA LEU A 635 -4.08 -5.81 -22.66
C LEU A 635 -4.60 -7.22 -22.97
N GLN A 636 -5.81 -7.56 -22.51
CA GLN A 636 -6.56 -8.76 -22.89
C GLN A 636 -6.87 -8.84 -24.40
N GLN A 637 -7.10 -7.70 -25.07
CA GLN A 637 -7.34 -7.68 -26.52
C GLN A 637 -6.04 -7.90 -27.30
N GLN A 638 -4.94 -7.26 -26.86
CA GLN A 638 -3.62 -7.42 -27.49
C GLN A 638 -3.08 -8.85 -27.37
N THR A 639 -3.32 -9.52 -26.24
CA THR A 639 -2.97 -10.94 -26.04
C THR A 639 -3.90 -11.94 -26.74
N ARG A 640 -4.97 -11.47 -27.40
CA ARG A 640 -5.91 -12.27 -28.20
C ARG A 640 -5.86 -11.96 -29.71
N GLY A 641 -4.89 -11.17 -30.17
CA GLY A 641 -4.70 -10.91 -31.60
C GLY A 641 -4.34 -12.19 -32.38
N PRO A 642 -4.73 -12.31 -33.67
CA PRO A 642 -4.46 -13.52 -34.49
C PRO A 642 -2.97 -13.73 -34.82
N PHE A 643 -2.10 -12.78 -34.45
CA PHE A 643 -0.66 -12.91 -34.49
C PHE A 643 -0.10 -12.56 -33.10
N PRO A 644 0.69 -13.44 -32.45
CA PRO A 644 1.38 -13.07 -31.23
C PRO A 644 2.38 -11.95 -31.52
N PRO A 645 2.66 -11.03 -30.57
CA PRO A 645 3.70 -10.04 -30.74
C PRO A 645 5.04 -10.73 -31.04
N ARG A 646 5.73 -10.30 -32.09
CA ARG A 646 7.14 -10.66 -32.27
C ARG A 646 7.92 -10.03 -31.11
N LEU A 647 8.25 -10.86 -30.12
CA LEU A 647 9.39 -10.60 -29.26
C LEU A 647 10.59 -10.33 -30.19
N GLN A 648 11.16 -9.14 -30.10
CA GLN A 648 12.47 -8.90 -30.68
C GLN A 648 13.44 -9.73 -29.84
N ALA A 649 13.84 -10.89 -30.37
CA ALA A 649 14.93 -11.65 -29.82
C ALA A 649 16.14 -10.71 -29.67
N ALA A 650 16.78 -10.74 -28.51
CA ALA A 650 18.03 -10.00 -28.33
C ALA A 650 19.01 -10.47 -29.42
N ALA A 651 19.62 -9.53 -30.12
CA ALA A 651 20.64 -9.86 -31.11
C ALA A 651 21.90 -10.30 -30.36
N GLU A 652 22.00 -11.61 -30.09
CA GLU A 652 23.21 -12.25 -29.63
C GLU A 652 24.26 -12.14 -30.75
N PHE A 653 25.03 -11.05 -30.70
CA PHE A 653 26.27 -10.89 -31.46
C PHE A 653 27.32 -11.87 -30.90
N SER A 654 27.15 -13.15 -31.22
CA SER A 654 28.27 -14.09 -31.18
C SER A 654 29.30 -13.62 -32.19
N SER A 655 30.52 -13.39 -31.71
CA SER A 655 31.68 -13.00 -32.50
C SER A 655 32.82 -13.95 -32.19
N ASP A 656 32.66 -15.20 -32.63
CA ASP A 656 33.79 -16.13 -32.71
C ASP A 656 34.72 -15.72 -33.87
N PRO A 657 36.04 -15.75 -33.66
CA PRO A 657 37.02 -15.36 -34.68
C PRO A 657 37.36 -16.55 -35.59
N ASP A 658 36.88 -16.52 -36.84
CA ASP A 658 37.43 -17.39 -37.87
C ASP A 658 38.91 -17.03 -38.13
N THR A 659 39.70 -18.06 -38.42
CA THR A 659 41.16 -17.98 -38.60
C THR A 659 41.52 -17.81 -40.07
N ASP A 660 42.62 -17.11 -40.35
CA ASP A 660 43.19 -17.02 -41.70
C ASP A 660 43.65 -18.41 -42.20
N ASP A 661 43.27 -18.79 -43.42
CA ASP A 661 44.07 -19.63 -44.32
C ASP A 661 43.59 -19.46 -45.79
N GLU A 662 44.57 -19.30 -46.69
CA GLU A 662 44.51 -19.09 -48.17
C GLU A 662 43.75 -17.86 -48.75
#